data_AF-A0A8T4A621-F1
#
_entry.id   AF-A0A8T4A621-F1
#
_cell.length_a   1.000
_cell.length_b   1.000
_cell.length_c   1.000
_cell.angle_alpha   90.00
_cell.angle_beta   90.00
_cell.angle_gamma   90.00
#
_symmetry.space_group_name_H-M   'P 1'
#
loop_
_entity.id
_entity.type
_entity.pdbx_description
1 polymer ?
#
loop_
_entity_poly.entity_id
_entity_poly.type
_entity_poly.pdbx_seq_one_letter_code
_entity_poly.pdbx_strand_id
1 'polypeptide(L)'
;MPEWDELNRPKGYVISVTPGFAQYGQGDERLIYMGLARKITKAARLGFEFAEIDFEALSEMFEPEITQQVATIKERQGLEVGLHLPVGMDLCLAHAYQWKFMHRQVVFGAVAGAERMKAKFILFHTSSAARPAISAGVGERTGPTKMAAWNGINLGNWIEDVSKGSFDLKDWFLARFIEVMFRSMGVAGDPGVISYFLEEVALQGRGFREGEQNARDELKDMENKLINPELEKLESAAQQLEQQAIMLNSQRTDLQKLYDRRDGIVQTIEEAKRQNRTDVIDTLTPQLNDVLSQIQNIEKRFGSIHNITIMLDNLNKNVAGLRSPEKRRQVFRDTLMNGIWKGQRAWDRYRQLESVVSYLDRSNFQEIYRYWTTQGSECEEPVAYHVVAKWMFKNKDSLYKNIVTADDRDPDQIIYTANTNPHAKPSVIEAVKQIVTAVAAKYIHGHLTVSDPEEYAIAVDKNGNFTRGGTKIEKYMGVMEYCRKHKLHIFIETNMPGTQEAEHRGGAPPGELRIIKATDHIKIVKYIDPENVSYCMDFEHLLTNYVDPEAEADELAKAGKGDGKYIRCLHTNAPRPITGAHGPIFPISNDMYILYRYLYKLRKAGCKNAYIIWEMGSYGIRESAIAYRRLVKELQQETDPEKLPEEFFGIDEVFKALQRVAIKEHAWDPLEGMLQIPEETHTFLSKAAVDKGKTEVWNKERFR
;
A
#
# COMPACT_ATOMS: atom_id res chain seq x y z
N MET A 1 -25.65 -25.47 26.47
CA MET A 1 -26.05 -24.16 25.93
C MET A 1 -24.97 -23.16 26.27
N PRO A 2 -24.35 -22.54 25.25
CA PRO A 2 -23.35 -21.53 25.46
C PRO A 2 -23.96 -20.28 26.11
N GLU A 3 -23.14 -19.53 26.83
CA GLU A 3 -23.54 -18.25 27.40
C GLU A 3 -22.82 -17.10 26.70
N TRP A 4 -23.53 -15.98 26.59
CA TRP A 4 -22.99 -14.73 26.08
C TRP A 4 -23.15 -13.61 27.09
N ASP A 5 -22.35 -12.56 26.95
CA ASP A 5 -22.59 -11.30 27.63
C ASP A 5 -23.52 -10.37 26.83
N GLU A 6 -23.72 -9.16 27.35
CA GLU A 6 -24.65 -8.18 26.79
C GLU A 6 -24.28 -7.70 25.37
N LEU A 7 -23.03 -7.93 24.96
CA LEU A 7 -22.49 -7.61 23.64
C LEU A 7 -22.35 -8.84 22.74
N ASN A 8 -23.04 -9.95 23.07
CA ASN A 8 -22.99 -11.22 22.33
C ASN A 8 -21.58 -11.85 22.28
N ARG A 9 -20.72 -11.55 23.26
CA ARG A 9 -19.40 -12.15 23.37
C ARG A 9 -19.49 -13.44 24.19
N PRO A 10 -18.73 -14.50 23.85
CA PRO A 10 -18.81 -15.77 24.55
C PRO A 10 -18.35 -15.62 26.01
N LYS A 11 -18.97 -16.37 26.93
CA LYS A 11 -18.47 -16.58 28.29
C LYS A 11 -17.86 -17.99 28.38
N GLY A 12 -16.54 -18.06 28.51
CA GLY A 12 -15.78 -19.30 28.36
C GLY A 12 -15.57 -19.67 26.89
N TYR A 13 -15.27 -20.94 26.64
CA TYR A 13 -15.07 -21.45 25.28
C TYR A 13 -16.36 -22.02 24.72
N VAL A 14 -16.71 -21.60 23.51
CA VAL A 14 -17.85 -22.13 22.75
C VAL A 14 -17.32 -22.95 21.59
N ILE A 15 -17.59 -24.25 21.59
CA ILE A 15 -17.25 -25.13 20.48
C ILE A 15 -18.22 -24.84 19.33
N SER A 16 -17.65 -24.55 18.16
CA SER A 16 -18.36 -24.19 16.94
C SER A 16 -17.81 -25.00 15.77
N VAL A 17 -18.56 -25.00 14.67
CA VAL A 17 -18.15 -25.59 13.40
C VAL A 17 -18.50 -24.65 12.24
N THR A 18 -17.66 -24.60 11.21
CA THR A 18 -18.09 -24.14 9.88
C THR A 18 -18.49 -25.38 9.09
N PRO A 19 -19.77 -25.56 8.68
CA PRO A 19 -20.25 -26.80 8.06
C PRO A 19 -19.67 -27.10 6.65
N GLY A 20 -18.66 -26.32 6.23
CA GLY A 20 -17.93 -26.41 4.98
C GLY A 20 -18.63 -25.71 3.81
N PHE A 21 -17.84 -25.25 2.84
CA PHE A 21 -18.36 -24.73 1.59
C PHE A 21 -18.92 -25.86 0.73
N ALA A 22 -20.07 -25.64 0.10
CA ALA A 22 -20.66 -26.60 -0.83
C ALA A 22 -19.69 -26.94 -1.97
N GLN A 23 -18.80 -26.00 -2.35
CA GLN A 23 -17.80 -26.20 -3.39
C GLN A 23 -16.81 -27.34 -3.12
N TYR A 24 -16.59 -27.73 -1.85
CA TYR A 24 -15.71 -28.84 -1.47
C TYR A 24 -16.46 -30.18 -1.35
N GLY A 25 -17.79 -30.17 -1.42
CA GLY A 25 -18.59 -31.39 -1.55
C GLY A 25 -18.44 -32.01 -2.94
N GLN A 26 -18.39 -33.33 -3.02
CA GLN A 26 -18.41 -34.06 -4.29
C GLN A 26 -19.81 -34.60 -4.60
N GLY A 27 -20.20 -34.58 -5.88
CA GLY A 27 -21.47 -35.14 -6.34
C GLY A 27 -22.72 -34.51 -5.71
N ASP A 28 -23.68 -35.34 -5.30
CA ASP A 28 -24.96 -34.91 -4.75
C ASP A 28 -24.83 -34.21 -3.39
N GLU A 29 -23.78 -34.50 -2.61
CA GLU A 29 -23.55 -33.83 -1.32
C GLU A 29 -23.41 -32.32 -1.48
N ARG A 30 -22.77 -31.87 -2.56
CA ARG A 30 -22.68 -30.44 -2.89
C ARG A 30 -24.06 -29.82 -3.03
N LEU A 31 -24.94 -30.43 -3.82
CA LEU A 31 -26.31 -29.93 -4.05
C LEU A 31 -27.18 -30.01 -2.79
N ILE A 32 -26.95 -31.03 -1.95
CA ILE A 32 -27.66 -31.21 -0.69
C ILE A 32 -27.29 -30.09 0.29
N TYR A 33 -26.04 -29.65 0.34
CA TYR A 33 -25.57 -28.63 1.29
C TYR A 33 -25.53 -27.20 0.72
N MET A 34 -25.97 -26.99 -0.53
CA MET A 34 -26.20 -25.64 -1.06
C MET A 34 -27.35 -24.96 -0.30
N GLY A 35 -27.05 -23.79 0.26
CA GLY A 35 -28.00 -22.92 0.96
C GLY A 35 -27.77 -22.83 2.47
N LEU A 36 -27.98 -21.64 3.01
CA LEU A 36 -27.63 -21.29 4.40
C LEU A 36 -28.38 -22.14 5.42
N ALA A 37 -29.69 -22.33 5.26
CA ALA A 37 -30.49 -23.12 6.20
C ALA A 37 -30.04 -24.59 6.29
N ARG A 38 -29.54 -25.15 5.17
CA ARG A 38 -29.06 -26.54 5.11
C ARG A 38 -27.70 -26.68 5.78
N LYS A 39 -26.79 -25.72 5.56
CA LYS A 39 -25.51 -25.59 6.28
C LYS A 39 -25.73 -25.58 7.80
N ILE A 40 -26.66 -24.75 8.29
CA ILE A 40 -27.02 -24.67 9.72
C ILE A 40 -27.58 -26.00 10.23
N THR A 41 -28.49 -26.63 9.47
CA THR A 41 -29.10 -27.92 9.85
C THR A 41 -28.06 -29.03 9.96
N LYS A 42 -27.03 -29.03 9.10
CA LYS A 42 -25.91 -29.97 9.17
C LYS A 42 -25.15 -29.85 10.49
N ALA A 43 -24.81 -28.62 10.90
CA ALA A 43 -24.15 -28.37 12.18
C ALA A 43 -25.00 -28.84 13.38
N ALA A 44 -26.31 -28.56 13.35
CA ALA A 44 -27.24 -29.04 14.39
C ALA A 44 -27.26 -30.57 14.51
N ARG A 45 -27.30 -31.29 13.38
CA ARG A 45 -27.28 -32.77 13.35
C ARG A 45 -26.00 -33.37 13.92
N LEU A 46 -24.88 -32.65 13.83
CA LEU A 46 -23.61 -33.06 14.41
C LEU A 46 -23.52 -32.75 15.92
N GLY A 47 -24.55 -32.13 16.49
CA GLY A 47 -24.65 -31.83 17.92
C GLY A 47 -23.80 -30.63 18.35
N PHE A 48 -23.55 -29.68 17.45
CA PHE A 48 -22.99 -28.38 17.80
C PHE A 48 -24.11 -27.43 18.26
N GLU A 49 -23.80 -26.61 19.26
CA GLU A 49 -24.73 -25.58 19.78
C GLU A 49 -24.51 -24.21 19.10
N PHE A 50 -23.46 -24.10 18.28
CA PHE A 50 -23.13 -22.91 17.50
C PHE A 50 -22.56 -23.30 16.14
N ALA A 51 -22.90 -22.54 15.11
CA ALA A 51 -22.32 -22.69 13.77
C ALA A 51 -21.93 -21.33 13.20
N GLU A 52 -20.72 -21.22 12.67
CA GLU A 52 -20.37 -20.11 11.79
C GLU A 52 -20.70 -20.51 10.35
N ILE A 53 -21.38 -19.61 9.64
CA ILE A 53 -21.88 -19.88 8.31
C ILE A 53 -21.12 -19.04 7.30
N ASP A 54 -20.42 -19.72 6.41
CA ASP A 54 -19.69 -19.09 5.30
C ASP A 54 -20.62 -18.71 4.17
N PHE A 55 -20.60 -17.42 3.82
CA PHE A 55 -21.15 -16.94 2.57
C PHE A 55 -20.21 -17.29 1.42
N GLU A 56 -20.69 -18.15 0.52
CA GLU A 56 -20.05 -18.38 -0.78
C GLU A 56 -20.25 -17.15 -1.67
N ALA A 57 -21.43 -16.56 -1.61
CA ALA A 57 -21.78 -15.35 -2.32
C ALA A 57 -22.84 -14.58 -1.54
N LEU A 58 -22.81 -13.25 -1.65
CA LEU A 58 -23.86 -12.39 -1.08
C LEU A 58 -25.27 -12.79 -1.51
N SER A 59 -25.44 -13.40 -2.69
CA SER A 59 -26.75 -13.86 -3.15
C SER A 59 -27.43 -14.83 -2.18
N GLU A 60 -26.68 -15.61 -1.41
CA GLU A 60 -27.22 -16.54 -0.41
C GLU A 60 -28.06 -15.80 0.66
N MET A 61 -27.75 -14.53 0.96
CA MET A 61 -28.57 -13.77 1.92
C MET A 61 -30.00 -13.54 1.42
N PHE A 62 -30.22 -13.60 0.10
CA PHE A 62 -31.53 -13.39 -0.55
C PHE A 62 -32.25 -14.70 -0.83
N GLU A 63 -31.82 -15.82 -0.25
CA GLU A 63 -32.56 -17.07 -0.27
C GLU A 63 -34.03 -16.84 0.18
N PRO A 64 -35.01 -17.39 -0.55
CA PRO A 64 -36.42 -17.26 -0.17
C PRO A 64 -36.66 -17.73 1.27
N GLU A 65 -37.38 -16.93 2.05
CA GLU A 65 -37.77 -17.25 3.43
C GLU A 65 -36.60 -17.51 4.40
N ILE A 66 -35.37 -17.12 4.06
CA ILE A 66 -34.20 -17.46 4.87
C ILE A 66 -34.33 -17.05 6.34
N THR A 67 -34.92 -15.88 6.61
CA THR A 67 -35.16 -15.39 7.96
C THR A 67 -36.06 -16.33 8.76
N GLN A 68 -37.13 -16.84 8.15
CA GLN A 68 -38.05 -17.79 8.80
C GLN A 68 -37.40 -19.16 8.97
N GLN A 69 -36.65 -19.62 7.97
CA GLN A 69 -35.94 -20.89 8.03
C GLN A 69 -34.91 -20.90 9.16
N VAL A 70 -34.07 -19.86 9.23
CA VAL A 70 -33.06 -19.71 10.29
C VAL A 70 -33.73 -19.61 11.66
N ALA A 71 -34.75 -18.76 11.82
CA ALA A 71 -35.47 -18.65 13.09
C ALA A 71 -36.04 -20.00 13.55
N THR A 72 -36.63 -20.77 12.64
CA THR A 72 -37.16 -22.11 12.92
C THR A 72 -36.07 -23.08 13.35
N ILE A 73 -34.89 -23.06 12.73
CA ILE A 73 -33.78 -23.93 13.09
C ILE A 73 -33.23 -23.54 14.47
N LYS A 74 -33.02 -22.25 14.74
CA LYS A 74 -32.55 -21.76 16.05
C LYS A 74 -33.51 -22.17 17.17
N GLU A 75 -34.81 -21.97 16.97
CA GLU A 75 -35.85 -22.34 17.95
C GLU A 75 -35.91 -23.85 18.20
N ARG A 76 -35.92 -24.66 17.14
CA ARG A 76 -36.13 -26.11 17.26
C ARG A 76 -34.89 -26.90 17.64
N GLN A 77 -33.71 -26.44 17.24
CA GLN A 77 -32.43 -27.15 17.47
C GLN A 77 -31.59 -26.54 18.59
N GLY A 78 -31.97 -25.36 19.12
CA GLY A 78 -31.18 -24.66 20.14
C GLY A 78 -29.79 -24.26 19.64
N LEU A 79 -29.66 -23.96 18.35
CA LEU A 79 -28.38 -23.61 17.72
C LEU A 79 -28.32 -22.11 17.46
N GLU A 80 -27.20 -21.48 17.80
CA GLU A 80 -26.90 -20.08 17.49
C GLU A 80 -25.94 -19.97 16.30
N VAL A 81 -25.90 -18.81 15.64
CA VAL A 81 -25.12 -18.63 14.41
C VAL A 81 -24.20 -17.41 14.43
N GLY A 82 -23.03 -17.57 13.81
CA GLY A 82 -22.14 -16.50 13.36
C GLY A 82 -22.17 -16.44 11.83
N LEU A 83 -21.75 -15.30 11.27
CA LEU A 83 -21.74 -15.10 9.82
C LEU A 83 -20.34 -14.76 9.33
N HIS A 84 -19.73 -15.64 8.54
CA HIS A 84 -18.48 -15.38 7.86
C HIS A 84 -18.79 -14.80 6.46
N LEU A 85 -18.34 -13.57 6.22
CA LEU A 85 -18.55 -12.87 4.95
C LEU A 85 -17.67 -13.47 3.84
N PRO A 86 -17.96 -13.22 2.55
CA PRO A 86 -17.24 -13.88 1.45
C PRO A 86 -15.71 -13.81 1.57
N VAL A 87 -15.04 -14.96 1.44
CA VAL A 87 -13.59 -15.12 1.63
C VAL A 87 -12.77 -14.18 0.73
N GLY A 88 -13.24 -13.93 -0.49
CA GLY A 88 -12.58 -13.06 -1.47
C GLY A 88 -12.70 -11.56 -1.19
N MET A 89 -13.33 -11.15 -0.09
CA MET A 89 -13.43 -9.74 0.29
C MET A 89 -12.08 -9.21 0.77
N ASP A 90 -11.72 -8.01 0.31
CA ASP A 90 -10.50 -7.31 0.75
C ASP A 90 -10.81 -5.84 1.03
N LEU A 91 -10.78 -5.48 2.32
CA LEU A 91 -11.09 -4.14 2.80
C LEU A 91 -9.88 -3.21 2.82
N CYS A 92 -8.74 -3.63 2.28
CA CYS A 92 -7.51 -2.85 2.26
C CYS A 92 -7.25 -2.17 0.91
N LEU A 93 -8.04 -2.44 -0.13
CA LEU A 93 -7.76 -1.97 -1.49
C LEU A 93 -8.06 -0.47 -1.69
N ALA A 94 -7.15 0.25 -2.34
CA ALA A 94 -7.35 1.67 -2.66
C ALA A 94 -8.06 1.91 -4.01
N HIS A 95 -8.21 0.87 -4.84
CA HIS A 95 -8.89 0.98 -6.13
C HIS A 95 -10.35 1.38 -5.94
N ALA A 96 -10.77 2.51 -6.50
CA ALA A 96 -12.07 3.13 -6.19
C ALA A 96 -13.27 2.19 -6.43
N TYR A 97 -13.23 1.41 -7.52
CA TYR A 97 -14.28 0.43 -7.81
C TYR A 97 -14.30 -0.72 -6.80
N GLN A 98 -13.13 -1.30 -6.49
CA GLN A 98 -13.03 -2.42 -5.56
C GLN A 98 -13.40 -1.97 -4.15
N TRP A 99 -12.90 -0.81 -3.69
CA TRP A 99 -13.30 -0.22 -2.42
C TRP A 99 -14.83 -0.12 -2.31
N LYS A 100 -15.50 0.48 -3.32
CA LYS A 100 -16.96 0.61 -3.34
C LYS A 100 -17.68 -0.75 -3.33
N PHE A 101 -17.16 -1.71 -4.10
CA PHE A 101 -17.71 -3.05 -4.14
C PHE A 101 -17.60 -3.77 -2.79
N MET A 102 -16.42 -3.76 -2.18
CA MET A 102 -16.16 -4.40 -0.89
C MET A 102 -16.91 -3.72 0.25
N HIS A 103 -17.05 -2.40 0.20
CA HIS A 103 -17.87 -1.67 1.18
C HIS A 103 -19.34 -2.12 1.15
N ARG A 104 -19.92 -2.29 -0.05
CA ARG A 104 -21.28 -2.82 -0.20
C ARG A 104 -21.42 -4.23 0.39
N GLN A 105 -20.39 -5.07 0.24
CA GLN A 105 -20.37 -6.41 0.79
C GLN A 105 -20.47 -6.40 2.32
N VAL A 106 -19.68 -5.55 2.98
CA VAL A 106 -19.73 -5.39 4.44
C VAL A 106 -21.07 -4.82 4.90
N VAL A 107 -21.60 -3.81 4.20
CA VAL A 107 -22.92 -3.24 4.51
C VAL A 107 -24.01 -4.30 4.45
N PHE A 108 -24.09 -5.06 3.36
CA PHE A 108 -25.10 -6.10 3.24
C PHE A 108 -24.86 -7.27 4.19
N GLY A 109 -23.60 -7.60 4.46
CA GLY A 109 -23.21 -8.58 5.48
C GLY A 109 -23.72 -8.20 6.87
N ALA A 110 -23.53 -6.95 7.28
CA ALA A 110 -24.02 -6.43 8.55
C ALA A 110 -25.56 -6.47 8.64
N VAL A 111 -26.26 -6.08 7.57
CA VAL A 111 -27.73 -6.16 7.50
C VAL A 111 -28.20 -7.61 7.56
N ALA A 112 -27.59 -8.51 6.79
CA ALA A 112 -27.93 -9.94 6.80
C ALA A 112 -27.71 -10.56 8.18
N GLY A 113 -26.56 -10.29 8.81
CA GLY A 113 -26.23 -10.75 10.16
C GLY A 113 -27.24 -10.25 11.20
N ALA A 114 -27.50 -8.94 11.22
CA ALA A 114 -28.36 -8.30 12.21
C ALA A 114 -29.84 -8.66 12.06
N GLU A 115 -30.37 -8.66 10.84
CA GLU A 115 -31.81 -8.74 10.62
C GLU A 115 -32.30 -10.10 10.17
N ARG A 116 -31.55 -10.77 9.28
CA ARG A 116 -32.00 -12.02 8.65
C ARG A 116 -31.57 -13.24 9.46
N MET A 117 -30.31 -13.28 9.85
CA MET A 117 -29.72 -14.41 10.57
C MET A 117 -29.87 -14.28 12.09
N LYS A 118 -30.04 -13.04 12.59
CA LYS A 118 -29.93 -12.72 14.02
C LYS A 118 -28.65 -13.33 14.59
N ALA A 119 -27.55 -13.13 13.86
CA ALA A 119 -26.24 -13.69 14.16
C ALA A 119 -25.61 -13.01 15.37
N LYS A 120 -24.72 -13.74 16.06
CA LYS A 120 -23.93 -13.19 17.18
C LYS A 120 -22.81 -12.28 16.69
N PHE A 121 -22.26 -12.57 15.53
CA PHE A 121 -21.19 -11.80 14.93
C PHE A 121 -21.22 -11.86 13.40
N ILE A 122 -20.50 -10.92 12.78
CA ILE A 122 -19.99 -11.04 11.42
C ILE A 122 -18.47 -11.14 11.45
N LEU A 123 -17.90 -11.87 10.51
CA LEU A 123 -16.46 -12.06 10.36
C LEU A 123 -16.04 -11.74 8.93
N PHE A 124 -14.84 -11.16 8.76
CA PHE A 124 -14.21 -11.04 7.47
C PHE A 124 -12.68 -11.08 7.55
N HIS A 125 -12.05 -11.52 6.47
CA HIS A 125 -10.61 -11.46 6.30
C HIS A 125 -10.11 -10.02 6.10
N THR A 126 -8.97 -9.69 6.70
CA THR A 126 -8.42 -8.34 6.66
C THR A 126 -7.87 -7.94 5.29
N SER A 127 -7.05 -8.79 4.66
CA SER A 127 -6.45 -8.52 3.33
C SER A 127 -6.23 -9.80 2.56
N SER A 128 -6.55 -9.87 1.27
CA SER A 128 -6.24 -11.01 0.38
C SER A 128 -5.16 -10.67 -0.65
N ALA A 129 -4.97 -9.37 -0.94
CA ALA A 129 -3.99 -8.88 -1.89
C ALA A 129 -2.61 -8.75 -1.27
N ALA A 130 -1.59 -8.87 -2.14
CA ALA A 130 -0.22 -8.61 -1.76
C ALA A 130 -0.05 -7.15 -1.30
N ARG A 131 1.02 -6.91 -0.53
CA ARG A 131 1.45 -5.54 -0.22
C ARG A 131 1.65 -4.76 -1.53
N PRO A 132 1.16 -3.53 -1.64
CA PRO A 132 1.48 -2.68 -2.78
C PRO A 132 2.97 -2.32 -2.77
N ALA A 133 3.60 -2.23 -3.95
CA ALA A 133 5.00 -1.85 -4.13
C ALA A 133 5.35 -0.40 -3.80
N ILE A 134 5.12 0.01 -2.55
CA ILE A 134 5.54 1.32 -2.02
C ILE A 134 7.07 1.46 -1.97
N SER A 135 7.79 0.33 -1.93
CA SER A 135 9.23 0.26 -2.18
C SER A 135 9.56 -0.90 -3.11
N ALA A 136 10.71 -0.85 -3.79
CA ALA A 136 11.17 -1.91 -4.68
C ALA A 136 11.37 -3.28 -3.98
N GLY A 137 11.52 -3.29 -2.66
CA GLY A 137 11.75 -4.49 -1.85
C GLY A 137 10.49 -5.10 -1.22
N VAL A 138 9.30 -4.55 -1.44
CA VAL A 138 8.06 -5.00 -0.82
C VAL A 138 6.93 -4.93 -1.82
N GLY A 139 6.32 -6.06 -2.21
CA GLY A 139 5.10 -6.07 -3.01
C GLY A 139 5.29 -6.08 -4.53
N GLU A 140 4.17 -6.08 -5.26
CA GLU A 140 4.13 -6.09 -6.72
C GLU A 140 3.75 -4.73 -7.31
N ARG A 141 4.26 -4.44 -8.51
CA ARG A 141 3.86 -3.25 -9.26
C ARG A 141 2.46 -3.46 -9.84
N THR A 142 1.59 -2.48 -9.62
CA THR A 142 0.25 -2.45 -10.20
C THR A 142 0.16 -1.39 -11.26
N GLY A 143 -0.68 -1.62 -12.27
CA GLY A 143 -0.99 -0.61 -13.28
C GLY A 143 -1.80 0.56 -12.67
N PRO A 144 -1.74 1.75 -13.28
CA PRO A 144 -2.53 2.87 -12.83
C PRO A 144 -4.03 2.59 -12.98
N THR A 145 -4.81 2.98 -11.99
CA THR A 145 -6.29 2.93 -12.01
C THR A 145 -6.85 4.04 -11.14
N LYS A 146 -8.17 4.25 -11.15
CA LYS A 146 -8.84 5.27 -10.31
C LYS A 146 -8.73 4.90 -8.82
N MET A 147 -8.25 5.83 -8.02
CA MET A 147 -8.02 5.62 -6.58
C MET A 147 -9.04 6.33 -5.70
N ALA A 148 -9.39 5.67 -4.61
CA ALA A 148 -10.08 6.22 -3.47
C ALA A 148 -9.11 6.34 -2.28
N ALA A 149 -9.37 7.29 -1.39
CA ALA A 149 -8.76 7.33 -0.07
C ALA A 149 -9.38 6.27 0.85
N TRP A 150 -8.84 6.14 2.06
CA TRP A 150 -9.26 5.14 3.05
C TRP A 150 -10.76 5.17 3.40
N ASN A 151 -11.43 6.31 3.23
CA ASN A 151 -12.85 6.51 3.49
C ASN A 151 -13.73 6.46 2.23
N GLY A 152 -13.19 6.02 1.09
CA GLY A 152 -13.94 5.86 -0.17
C GLY A 152 -14.07 7.11 -1.03
N ILE A 153 -13.72 8.28 -0.49
CA ILE A 153 -13.68 9.53 -1.27
C ILE A 153 -12.61 9.40 -2.35
N ASN A 154 -12.87 9.94 -3.55
CA ASN A 154 -11.84 10.09 -4.57
C ASN A 154 -10.53 10.66 -3.98
N LEU A 155 -9.39 10.04 -4.30
CA LEU A 155 -8.13 10.36 -3.64
C LEU A 155 -7.74 11.86 -3.75
N GLY A 156 -7.93 12.48 -4.92
CA GLY A 156 -7.62 13.90 -5.13
C GLY A 156 -8.53 14.82 -4.32
N ASN A 157 -9.85 14.57 -4.34
CA ASN A 157 -10.79 15.31 -3.50
C ASN A 157 -10.45 15.19 -2.02
N TRP A 158 -10.08 13.99 -1.56
CA TRP A 158 -9.69 13.77 -0.18
C TRP A 158 -8.40 14.54 0.19
N ILE A 159 -7.39 14.53 -0.69
CA ILE A 159 -6.16 15.31 -0.50
C ILE A 159 -6.48 16.81 -0.37
N GLU A 160 -7.33 17.36 -1.24
CA GLU A 160 -7.78 18.76 -1.16
C GLU A 160 -8.46 19.07 0.18
N ASP A 161 -9.35 18.18 0.65
CA ASP A 161 -10.08 18.39 1.88
C ASP A 161 -9.18 18.40 3.12
N VAL A 162 -8.19 17.51 3.18
CA VAL A 162 -7.25 17.46 4.32
C VAL A 162 -6.13 18.49 4.23
N SER A 163 -5.93 19.14 3.07
CA SER A 163 -4.92 20.19 2.89
C SER A 163 -5.30 21.53 3.53
N LYS A 164 -6.53 21.66 4.04
CA LYS A 164 -7.02 22.84 4.76
C LYS A 164 -6.44 22.97 6.20
N GLY A 165 -5.57 22.05 6.61
CA GLY A 165 -4.95 21.98 7.94
C GLY A 165 -3.54 22.61 8.04
N SER A 166 -2.77 22.21 9.06
CA SER A 166 -1.40 22.73 9.30
C SER A 166 -0.34 22.17 8.35
N PHE A 167 -0.69 21.14 7.57
CA PHE A 167 0.17 20.53 6.56
C PHE A 167 -0.60 20.48 5.25
N ASP A 168 -0.07 21.18 4.25
CA ASP A 168 -0.65 21.22 2.91
C ASP A 168 -0.27 19.94 2.16
N LEU A 169 -1.12 18.92 2.29
CA LEU A 169 -0.89 17.60 1.69
C LEU A 169 -0.88 17.67 0.16
N LYS A 170 -1.65 18.58 -0.44
CA LYS A 170 -1.68 18.83 -1.88
C LYS A 170 -0.35 19.39 -2.36
N ASP A 171 0.17 20.43 -1.70
CA ASP A 171 1.46 21.03 -2.05
C ASP A 171 2.61 20.03 -1.92
N TRP A 172 2.58 19.17 -0.90
CA TRP A 172 3.50 18.03 -0.80
C TRP A 172 3.28 17.00 -1.90
N PHE A 173 2.04 16.62 -2.21
CA PHE A 173 1.71 15.62 -3.23
C PHE A 173 2.22 16.05 -4.61
N LEU A 174 2.02 17.31 -4.98
CA LEU A 174 2.50 17.89 -6.23
C LEU A 174 4.02 17.82 -6.36
N ALA A 175 4.77 18.02 -5.27
CA ALA A 175 6.22 17.86 -5.27
C ALA A 175 6.60 16.38 -5.33
N ARG A 176 6.02 15.54 -4.47
CA ARG A 176 6.41 14.15 -4.30
C ARG A 176 6.05 13.27 -5.51
N PHE A 177 4.90 13.52 -6.11
CA PHE A 177 4.31 12.70 -7.17
C PHE A 177 4.08 13.51 -8.45
N ILE A 178 5.00 14.41 -8.78
CA ILE A 178 4.93 15.21 -10.01
C ILE A 178 4.82 14.36 -11.28
N GLU A 179 5.38 13.14 -11.25
CA GLU A 179 5.24 12.16 -12.34
C GLU A 179 3.77 11.79 -12.61
N VAL A 180 2.93 11.72 -11.58
CA VAL A 180 1.48 11.47 -11.74
C VAL A 180 0.83 12.61 -12.53
N MET A 181 1.29 13.84 -12.35
CA MET A 181 0.82 14.99 -13.13
C MET A 181 1.29 14.91 -14.59
N PHE A 182 2.52 14.49 -14.83
CA PHE A 182 3.02 14.24 -16.19
C PHE A 182 2.23 13.15 -16.92
N ARG A 183 1.97 12.01 -16.25
CA ARG A 183 1.13 10.94 -16.80
C ARG A 183 -0.29 11.44 -17.10
N SER A 184 -0.85 12.31 -16.25
CA SER A 184 -2.18 12.93 -16.46
C SER A 184 -2.22 13.85 -17.70
N MET A 185 -1.08 14.41 -18.10
CA MET A 185 -0.94 15.16 -19.36
C MET A 185 -0.68 14.26 -20.57
N GLY A 186 -0.49 12.95 -20.39
CA GLY A 186 -0.14 12.02 -21.47
C GLY A 186 1.33 12.11 -21.92
N VAL A 187 2.24 12.55 -21.03
CA VAL A 187 3.68 12.65 -21.33
C VAL A 187 4.52 11.86 -20.31
N ALA A 188 5.72 11.41 -20.71
CA ALA A 188 6.57 10.55 -19.88
C ALA A 188 7.23 11.25 -18.67
N GLY A 189 7.13 12.57 -18.59
CA GLY A 189 7.82 13.39 -17.58
C GLY A 189 9.29 13.62 -17.88
N ASP A 190 9.79 14.79 -17.52
CA ASP A 190 11.21 15.13 -17.66
C ASP A 190 12.00 14.60 -16.45
N PRO A 191 13.02 13.76 -16.64
CA PRO A 191 13.76 13.18 -15.52
C PRO A 191 14.41 14.21 -14.59
N GLY A 192 14.85 15.35 -15.13
CA GLY A 192 15.46 16.43 -14.35
C GLY A 192 14.44 17.17 -13.48
N VAL A 193 13.22 17.33 -13.99
CA VAL A 193 12.10 17.91 -13.22
C VAL A 193 11.64 16.95 -12.13
N ILE A 194 11.48 15.67 -12.47
CA ILE A 194 11.08 14.64 -11.50
C ILE A 194 12.14 14.54 -10.39
N SER A 195 13.43 14.43 -10.72
CA SER A 195 14.48 14.32 -9.70
C SER A 195 14.56 15.57 -8.82
N TYR A 196 14.43 16.77 -9.39
CA TYR A 196 14.42 18.02 -8.63
C TYR A 196 13.33 18.02 -7.55
N PHE A 197 12.08 17.80 -7.95
CA PHE A 197 10.96 17.84 -6.99
C PHE A 197 10.97 16.65 -6.02
N LEU A 198 11.37 15.47 -6.49
CA LEU A 198 11.39 14.28 -5.66
C LEU A 198 12.51 14.34 -4.61
N GLU A 199 13.74 14.58 -5.04
CA GLU A 199 14.95 14.41 -4.23
C GLU A 199 15.34 15.67 -3.48
N GLU A 200 15.10 16.84 -4.06
CA GLU A 200 15.55 18.11 -3.46
C GLU A 200 14.43 18.86 -2.77
N VAL A 201 13.19 18.75 -3.24
CA VAL A 201 12.05 19.44 -2.64
C VAL A 201 11.37 18.53 -1.61
N ALA A 202 10.74 17.44 -2.04
CA ALA A 202 9.89 16.61 -1.18
C ALA A 202 10.67 15.90 -0.05
N LEU A 203 11.87 15.34 -0.32
CA LEU A 203 12.68 14.70 0.72
C LEU A 203 13.19 15.65 1.80
N GLN A 204 13.34 16.94 1.47
CA GLN A 204 13.69 17.99 2.43
C GLN A 204 12.46 18.49 3.21
N GLY A 205 11.29 17.88 3.01
CA GLY A 205 10.04 18.28 3.64
C GLY A 205 9.44 19.56 3.08
N ARG A 206 9.91 20.04 1.92
CA ARG A 206 9.40 21.23 1.24
C ARG A 206 8.23 20.87 0.32
N GLY A 207 7.35 21.83 0.10
CA GLY A 207 6.19 21.69 -0.80
C GLY A 207 6.48 22.20 -2.21
N PHE A 208 5.55 21.93 -3.14
CA PHE A 208 5.69 22.28 -4.56
C PHE A 208 5.88 23.78 -4.78
N ARG A 209 5.09 24.64 -4.13
CA ARG A 209 5.22 26.12 -4.24
C ARG A 209 6.59 26.62 -3.81
N GLU A 210 7.10 26.09 -2.71
CA GLU A 210 8.45 26.44 -2.24
C GLU A 210 9.52 25.94 -3.22
N GLY A 211 9.36 24.73 -3.75
CA GLY A 211 10.22 24.18 -4.80
C GLY A 211 10.23 25.02 -6.07
N GLU A 212 9.07 25.48 -6.54
CA GLU A 212 8.95 26.39 -7.68
C GLU A 212 9.71 27.70 -7.43
N GLN A 213 9.48 28.35 -6.29
CA GLN A 213 10.14 29.61 -5.96
C GLN A 213 11.65 29.43 -5.87
N ASN A 214 12.10 28.36 -5.19
CA ASN A 214 13.52 28.04 -5.05
C ASN A 214 14.19 27.78 -6.41
N ALA A 215 13.52 27.07 -7.33
CA ALA A 215 14.07 26.82 -8.67
C ALA A 215 14.27 28.13 -9.45
N ARG A 216 13.29 29.04 -9.37
CA ARG A 216 13.35 30.35 -10.02
C ARG A 216 14.43 31.24 -9.44
N ASP A 217 14.54 31.28 -8.11
CA ASP A 217 15.53 32.10 -7.41
C ASP A 217 16.95 31.57 -7.66
N GLU A 218 17.15 30.25 -7.61
CA GLU A 218 18.44 29.62 -7.88
C GLU A 218 18.86 29.82 -9.35
N LEU A 219 17.94 29.64 -10.30
CA LEU A 219 18.22 29.91 -11.71
C LEU A 219 18.62 31.37 -11.91
N LYS A 220 17.86 32.31 -11.35
CA LYS A 220 18.13 33.74 -11.44
C LYS A 220 19.48 34.11 -10.79
N ASP A 221 19.81 33.52 -9.64
CA ASP A 221 21.11 33.71 -8.99
C ASP A 221 22.26 33.19 -9.86
N MET A 222 22.11 32.01 -10.47
CA MET A 222 23.09 31.47 -11.41
C MET A 222 23.25 32.36 -12.66
N GLU A 223 22.16 32.86 -13.23
CA GLU A 223 22.19 33.80 -14.35
C GLU A 223 22.88 35.11 -13.95
N ASN A 224 22.56 35.65 -12.78
CA ASN A 224 23.19 36.87 -12.27
C ASN A 224 24.69 36.71 -11.99
N LYS A 225 25.13 35.53 -11.54
CA LYS A 225 26.54 35.26 -11.24
C LYS A 225 27.37 34.96 -12.48
N LEU A 226 26.76 34.39 -13.52
CA LEU A 226 27.50 33.81 -14.65
C LEU A 226 27.22 34.52 -15.98
N ILE A 227 26.00 34.98 -16.22
CA ILE A 227 25.59 35.64 -17.47
C ILE A 227 25.76 37.15 -17.35
N ASN A 228 25.27 37.76 -16.26
CA ASN A 228 25.29 39.21 -16.13
C ASN A 228 26.70 39.82 -16.16
N PRO A 229 27.76 39.22 -15.55
CA PRO A 229 29.10 39.79 -15.65
C PRO A 229 29.67 39.76 -17.08
N GLU A 230 29.37 38.70 -17.85
CA GLU A 230 29.82 38.63 -19.24
C GLU A 230 28.97 39.55 -20.15
N LEU A 231 27.67 39.70 -19.85
CA LEU A 231 26.82 40.72 -20.46
C LEU A 231 27.37 42.13 -20.18
N GLU A 232 27.65 42.48 -18.92
CA GLU A 232 28.21 43.77 -18.51
C GLU A 232 29.57 44.02 -19.17
N LYS A 233 30.41 43.00 -19.29
CA LYS A 233 31.70 43.09 -19.99
C LYS A 233 31.52 43.33 -21.49
N LEU A 234 30.58 42.64 -22.12
CA LEU A 234 30.27 42.84 -23.54
C LEU A 234 29.60 44.20 -23.78
N GLU A 235 28.71 44.64 -22.91
CA GLU A 235 28.09 45.96 -22.96
C GLU A 235 29.12 47.07 -22.74
N SER A 236 30.04 46.90 -21.79
CA SER A 236 31.17 47.82 -21.56
C SER A 236 32.10 47.88 -22.78
N ALA A 237 32.42 46.74 -23.39
CA ALA A 237 33.20 46.69 -24.62
C ALA A 237 32.46 47.37 -25.80
N ALA A 238 31.14 47.22 -25.90
CA ALA A 238 30.33 47.91 -26.91
C ALA A 238 30.38 49.43 -26.71
N GLN A 239 30.18 49.89 -25.47
CA GLN A 239 30.23 51.31 -25.13
C GLN A 239 31.60 51.93 -25.43
N GLN A 240 32.70 51.22 -25.10
CA GLN A 240 34.05 51.70 -25.42
C GLN A 240 34.29 51.82 -26.93
N LEU A 241 33.85 50.83 -27.71
CA LEU A 241 33.94 50.87 -29.18
C LEU A 241 33.05 51.98 -29.77
N GLU A 242 31.88 52.22 -29.20
CA GLU A 242 30.98 53.30 -29.60
C GLU A 242 31.59 54.68 -29.34
N GLN A 243 32.19 54.89 -28.16
CA GLN A 243 32.94 56.10 -27.87
C GLN A 243 34.12 56.31 -28.83
N GLN A 244 34.86 55.24 -29.15
CA GLN A 244 35.92 55.29 -30.16
C GLN A 244 35.37 55.64 -31.55
N ALA A 245 34.25 55.05 -31.96
CA ALA A 245 33.60 55.35 -33.22
C ALA A 245 33.12 56.81 -33.30
N ILE A 246 32.53 57.34 -32.23
CA ILE A 246 32.13 58.76 -32.12
C ILE A 246 33.34 59.68 -32.25
N MET A 247 34.42 59.41 -31.52
CA MET A 247 35.66 60.18 -31.59
C MET A 247 36.24 60.18 -33.01
N LEU A 248 36.25 59.01 -33.65
CA LEU A 248 36.75 58.86 -35.02
C LEU A 248 35.84 59.56 -36.05
N ASN A 249 34.53 59.57 -35.84
CA ASN A 249 33.60 60.29 -36.70
C ASN A 249 33.74 61.82 -36.55
N SER A 250 34.07 62.32 -35.35
CA SER A 250 34.49 63.71 -35.15
C SER A 250 35.77 64.02 -35.95
N GLN A 251 36.78 63.14 -35.86
CA GLN A 251 38.01 63.27 -36.64
C GLN A 251 37.74 63.23 -38.16
N ARG A 252 36.67 62.57 -38.62
CA ARG A 252 36.27 62.53 -40.03
C ARG A 252 35.77 63.88 -40.49
N THR A 253 34.99 64.52 -39.64
CA THR A 253 34.49 65.87 -39.87
C THR A 253 35.66 66.85 -39.92
N ASP A 254 36.66 66.68 -39.05
CA ASP A 254 37.87 67.52 -39.08
C ASP A 254 38.76 67.23 -40.29
N LEU A 255 38.88 65.96 -40.71
CA LEU A 255 39.55 65.59 -41.96
C LEU A 255 38.90 66.24 -43.17
N GLN A 256 37.56 66.26 -43.22
CA GLN A 256 36.83 66.94 -44.30
C GLN A 256 37.16 68.43 -44.34
N LYS A 257 37.16 69.11 -43.19
CA LYS A 257 37.56 70.53 -43.11
C LYS A 257 39.01 70.75 -43.59
N LEU A 258 39.92 69.81 -43.30
CA LEU A 258 41.30 69.89 -43.77
C LEU A 258 41.42 69.71 -45.28
N TYR A 259 40.62 68.83 -45.89
CA TYR A 259 40.54 68.73 -47.34
C TYR A 259 39.97 70.00 -47.97
N ASP A 260 38.88 70.54 -47.42
CA ASP A 260 38.29 71.80 -47.91
C ASP A 260 39.32 72.95 -47.82
N ARG A 261 40.11 72.99 -46.73
CA ARG A 261 41.21 73.94 -46.55
C ARG A 261 42.35 73.71 -47.54
N ARG A 262 42.78 72.46 -47.76
CA ARG A 262 43.79 72.08 -48.75
C ARG A 262 43.37 72.59 -50.13
N ASP A 263 42.13 72.33 -50.52
CA ASP A 263 41.61 72.67 -51.85
C ASP A 263 41.56 74.19 -52.03
N GLY A 264 41.16 74.95 -51.00
CA GLY A 264 41.24 76.41 -51.00
C GLY A 264 42.67 76.94 -51.15
N ILE A 265 43.65 76.36 -50.45
CA ILE A 265 45.06 76.74 -50.56
C ILE A 265 45.60 76.41 -51.97
N VAL A 266 45.31 75.22 -52.50
CA VAL A 266 45.73 74.79 -53.84
C VAL A 266 45.17 75.73 -54.90
N GLN A 267 43.87 76.04 -54.85
CA GLN A 267 43.22 76.96 -55.78
C GLN A 267 43.88 78.35 -55.73
N THR A 268 44.18 78.85 -54.52
CA THR A 268 44.86 80.14 -54.33
C THR A 268 46.29 80.12 -54.90
N ILE A 269 47.03 79.02 -54.71
CA ILE A 269 48.38 78.85 -55.28
C ILE A 269 48.31 78.79 -56.81
N GLU A 270 47.33 78.10 -57.40
CA GLU A 270 47.15 78.04 -58.86
C GLU A 270 46.81 79.41 -59.45
N GLU A 271 45.97 80.19 -58.77
CA GLU A 271 45.64 81.54 -59.17
C GLU A 271 46.84 82.49 -59.04
N ALA A 272 47.61 82.39 -57.95
CA ALA A 272 48.87 83.12 -57.77
C ALA A 272 49.90 82.77 -58.85
N LYS A 273 49.99 81.49 -59.27
CA LYS A 273 50.82 81.05 -60.41
C LYS A 273 50.40 81.71 -61.71
N ARG A 274 49.08 81.79 -62.00
CA ARG A 274 48.56 82.49 -63.20
C ARG A 274 48.88 83.99 -63.18
N GLN A 275 48.94 84.57 -61.99
CA GLN A 275 49.25 85.99 -61.77
C GLN A 275 50.76 86.27 -61.54
N ASN A 276 51.62 85.24 -61.62
CA ASN A 276 53.06 85.33 -61.41
C ASN A 276 53.48 85.90 -60.02
N ARG A 277 52.68 85.62 -58.97
CA ARG A 277 52.90 86.07 -57.59
C ARG A 277 53.67 85.05 -56.75
N THR A 278 54.99 85.07 -56.88
CA THR A 278 55.89 84.14 -56.16
C THR A 278 55.85 84.32 -54.64
N ASP A 279 55.65 85.55 -54.17
CA ASP A 279 55.51 85.90 -52.75
C ASP A 279 54.36 85.14 -52.04
N VAL A 280 53.23 84.97 -52.74
CA VAL A 280 52.07 84.23 -52.24
C VAL A 280 52.34 82.72 -52.24
N ILE A 281 53.01 82.23 -53.28
CA ILE A 281 53.35 80.81 -53.42
C ILE A 281 54.30 80.38 -52.30
N ASP A 282 55.34 81.16 -52.02
CA ASP A 282 56.32 80.86 -50.98
C ASP A 282 55.69 80.90 -49.57
N THR A 283 54.68 81.75 -49.37
CA THR A 283 53.95 81.85 -48.10
C THR A 283 52.98 80.68 -47.89
N LEU A 284 52.30 80.23 -48.95
CA LEU A 284 51.25 79.22 -48.85
C LEU A 284 51.77 77.78 -48.96
N THR A 285 52.91 77.55 -49.61
CA THR A 285 53.50 76.21 -49.77
C THR A 285 53.81 75.53 -48.43
N PRO A 286 54.40 76.20 -47.42
CA PRO A 286 54.56 75.61 -46.08
C PRO A 286 53.24 75.26 -45.41
N GLN A 287 52.20 76.10 -45.60
CA GLN A 287 50.86 75.84 -45.03
C GLN A 287 50.19 74.62 -45.70
N LEU A 288 50.37 74.46 -47.02
CA LEU A 288 49.90 73.28 -47.74
C LEU A 288 50.57 72.00 -47.22
N ASN A 289 51.89 72.03 -47.02
CA ASN A 289 52.64 70.88 -46.50
C ASN A 289 52.22 70.51 -45.07
N ASP A 290 51.95 71.50 -44.22
CA ASP A 290 51.40 71.29 -42.88
C ASP A 290 49.99 70.63 -42.94
N VAL A 291 49.10 71.14 -43.78
CA VAL A 291 47.75 70.55 -43.99
C VAL A 291 47.84 69.13 -44.54
N LEU A 292 48.72 68.86 -45.51
CA LEU A 292 48.94 67.52 -46.07
C LEU A 292 49.49 66.55 -45.02
N SER A 293 50.42 67.01 -44.17
CA SER A 293 50.93 66.20 -43.04
C SER A 293 49.83 65.87 -42.03
N GLN A 294 48.95 66.84 -41.71
CA GLN A 294 47.79 66.62 -40.84
C GLN A 294 46.78 65.65 -41.44
N ILE A 295 46.47 65.76 -42.74
CA ILE A 295 45.62 64.82 -43.48
C ILE A 295 46.20 63.40 -43.40
N GLN A 296 47.48 63.22 -43.74
CA GLN A 296 48.13 61.92 -43.76
C GLN A 296 48.15 61.25 -42.37
N ASN A 297 48.36 62.04 -41.31
CA ASN A 297 48.32 61.56 -39.93
C ASN A 297 46.92 61.10 -39.50
N ILE A 298 45.88 61.80 -39.95
CA ILE A 298 44.49 61.42 -39.66
C ILE A 298 44.09 60.22 -40.51
N GLU A 299 44.36 60.19 -41.82
CA GLU A 299 44.07 59.07 -42.73
C GLU A 299 44.66 57.73 -42.24
N LYS A 300 45.88 57.75 -41.70
CA LYS A 300 46.50 56.56 -41.08
C LYS A 300 45.66 55.98 -39.93
N ARG A 301 44.90 56.82 -39.22
CA ARG A 301 43.94 56.43 -38.17
C ARG A 301 42.56 56.07 -38.74
N PHE A 302 42.23 56.45 -39.97
CA PHE A 302 40.97 56.06 -40.65
C PHE A 302 40.97 54.61 -41.11
N GLY A 303 42.14 54.04 -41.47
CA GLY A 303 42.27 52.60 -41.75
C GLY A 303 41.75 51.70 -40.62
N SER A 304 41.77 52.17 -39.37
CA SER A 304 41.17 51.49 -38.22
C SER A 304 39.65 51.62 -38.10
N ILE A 305 39.00 52.61 -38.73
CA ILE A 305 37.55 52.85 -38.56
C ILE A 305 36.71 51.75 -39.18
N HIS A 306 37.07 51.31 -40.39
CA HIS A 306 36.34 50.23 -41.04
C HIS A 306 36.35 48.95 -40.17
N ASN A 307 37.50 48.67 -39.55
CA ASN A 307 37.63 47.55 -38.61
C ASN A 307 36.81 47.77 -37.34
N ILE A 308 36.76 48.98 -36.79
CA ILE A 308 35.95 49.32 -35.61
C ILE A 308 34.45 49.17 -35.93
N THR A 309 33.96 49.63 -37.08
CA THR A 309 32.56 49.45 -37.47
C THR A 309 32.18 47.97 -37.58
N ILE A 310 33.03 47.14 -38.20
CA ILE A 310 32.80 45.69 -38.27
C ILE A 310 32.81 45.06 -36.88
N MET A 311 33.74 45.47 -36.01
CA MET A 311 33.80 44.99 -34.62
C MET A 311 32.53 45.37 -33.85
N LEU A 312 32.04 46.60 -34.02
CA LEU A 312 30.86 47.14 -33.33
C LEU A 312 29.57 46.46 -33.80
N ASP A 313 29.42 46.21 -35.10
CA ASP A 313 28.30 45.42 -35.65
C ASP A 313 28.30 43.99 -35.13
N ASN A 314 29.48 43.35 -35.07
CA ASN A 314 29.62 42.00 -34.51
C ASN A 314 29.30 41.99 -33.00
N LEU A 315 29.73 43.01 -32.27
CA LEU A 315 29.47 43.10 -30.83
C LEU A 315 28.00 43.38 -30.54
N ASN A 316 27.35 44.28 -31.30
CA ASN A 316 25.92 44.53 -31.20
C ASN A 316 25.09 43.29 -31.56
N LYS A 317 25.49 42.52 -32.58
CA LYS A 317 24.87 41.22 -32.88
C LYS A 317 25.07 40.22 -31.75
N ASN A 318 26.22 40.22 -31.09
CA ASN A 318 26.49 39.35 -29.94
C ASN A 318 25.65 39.77 -28.72
N VAL A 319 25.53 41.07 -28.42
CA VAL A 319 24.69 41.61 -27.32
C VAL A 319 23.20 41.39 -27.60
N ALA A 320 22.73 41.67 -28.82
CA ALA A 320 21.35 41.39 -29.23
C ALA A 320 21.06 39.89 -29.22
N GLY A 321 22.02 39.08 -29.68
CA GLY A 321 21.97 37.63 -29.60
C GLY A 321 21.82 37.17 -28.14
N LEU A 322 22.61 37.71 -27.22
CA LEU A 322 22.54 37.43 -25.77
C LEU A 322 21.23 37.83 -25.09
N ARG A 323 20.35 38.57 -25.77
CA ARG A 323 18.97 38.78 -25.31
C ARG A 323 18.05 37.61 -25.67
N SER A 324 18.44 36.73 -26.60
CA SER A 324 17.71 35.51 -26.91
C SER A 324 18.06 34.39 -25.91
N PRO A 325 17.07 33.61 -25.44
CA PRO A 325 17.31 32.48 -24.54
C PRO A 325 18.32 31.46 -25.08
N GLU A 326 18.28 31.18 -26.38
CA GLU A 326 19.16 30.19 -27.03
C GLU A 326 20.62 30.62 -27.03
N LYS A 327 20.90 31.90 -27.28
CA LYS A 327 22.27 32.40 -27.22
C LYS A 327 22.74 32.55 -25.78
N ARG A 328 21.84 32.88 -24.83
CA ARG A 328 22.16 32.83 -23.38
C ARG A 328 22.61 31.43 -22.97
N ARG A 329 21.88 30.38 -23.36
CA ARG A 329 22.30 28.98 -23.15
C ARG A 329 23.66 28.68 -23.77
N GLN A 330 23.88 29.13 -25.01
CA GLN A 330 25.15 28.91 -25.70
C GLN A 330 26.31 29.61 -24.98
N VAL A 331 26.17 30.89 -24.66
CA VAL A 331 27.21 31.64 -23.95
C VAL A 331 27.42 31.10 -22.55
N PHE A 332 26.37 30.72 -21.84
CA PHE A 332 26.50 30.08 -20.53
C PHE A 332 27.26 28.75 -20.62
N ARG A 333 26.94 27.90 -21.61
CA ARG A 333 27.68 26.67 -21.89
C ARG A 333 29.14 26.98 -22.19
N ASP A 334 29.42 27.92 -23.08
CA ASP A 334 30.78 28.27 -23.49
C ASP A 334 31.57 28.89 -22.33
N THR A 335 30.96 29.75 -21.51
CA THR A 335 31.57 30.36 -20.32
C THR A 335 31.88 29.33 -19.23
N LEU A 336 30.99 28.37 -18.99
CA LEU A 336 31.25 27.28 -18.04
C LEU A 336 32.29 26.28 -18.55
N MET A 337 32.27 25.96 -19.85
CA MET A 337 33.23 25.02 -20.43
C MET A 337 34.63 25.62 -20.59
N ASN A 338 34.75 26.95 -20.74
CA ASN A 338 36.03 27.64 -20.93
C ASN A 338 36.54 28.40 -19.69
N GLY A 339 35.73 28.56 -18.62
CA GLY A 339 36.03 29.35 -17.44
C GLY A 339 36.68 28.60 -16.26
N ILE A 340 37.00 29.36 -15.20
CA ILE A 340 37.60 28.88 -13.93
C ILE A 340 36.69 27.84 -13.22
N TRP A 341 35.38 27.90 -13.46
CA TRP A 341 34.41 26.92 -13.00
C TRP A 341 34.45 25.66 -13.85
N LYS A 342 35.54 24.90 -13.74
CA LYS A 342 35.58 23.50 -14.19
C LYS A 342 34.49 22.72 -13.45
N GLY A 343 33.37 22.49 -14.09
CA GLY A 343 32.35 21.67 -13.46
C GLY A 343 31.19 21.37 -14.38
N GLN A 344 31.26 20.24 -15.08
CA GLN A 344 30.10 19.56 -15.67
C GLN A 344 28.86 19.60 -14.74
N ARG A 345 29.07 19.52 -13.42
CA ARG A 345 28.03 19.65 -12.38
C ARG A 345 27.26 20.98 -12.39
N ALA A 346 27.93 22.12 -12.55
CA ALA A 346 27.25 23.42 -12.56
C ALA A 346 26.39 23.58 -13.83
N TRP A 347 26.88 23.08 -14.97
CA TRP A 347 26.12 23.02 -16.21
C TRP A 347 24.92 22.06 -16.10
N ASP A 348 25.11 20.88 -15.52
CA ASP A 348 24.03 19.92 -15.29
C ASP A 348 22.95 20.52 -14.37
N ARG A 349 23.35 21.22 -13.31
CA ARG A 349 22.43 21.93 -12.41
C ARG A 349 21.66 23.03 -13.13
N TYR A 350 22.33 23.89 -13.90
CA TYR A 350 21.66 24.93 -14.67
C TYR A 350 20.64 24.34 -15.65
N ARG A 351 21.01 23.29 -16.39
CA ARG A 351 20.08 22.62 -17.33
C ARG A 351 18.87 22.03 -16.61
N GLN A 352 19.07 21.44 -15.43
CA GLN A 352 17.99 20.91 -14.61
C GLN A 352 17.03 22.03 -14.18
N LEU A 353 17.56 23.12 -13.61
CA LEU A 353 16.77 24.27 -13.16
C LEU A 353 16.05 24.96 -14.32
N GLU A 354 16.73 25.15 -15.45
CA GLU A 354 16.12 25.71 -16.66
C GLU A 354 14.97 24.82 -17.16
N SER A 355 15.15 23.49 -17.16
CA SER A 355 14.09 22.54 -17.50
C SER A 355 12.91 22.70 -16.54
N VAL A 356 13.16 22.69 -15.22
CA VAL A 356 12.14 22.89 -14.17
C VAL A 356 11.36 24.18 -14.41
N VAL A 357 12.03 25.32 -14.51
CA VAL A 357 11.38 26.63 -14.72
C VAL A 357 10.62 26.66 -16.05
N SER A 358 11.19 26.10 -17.12
CA SER A 358 10.51 26.02 -18.42
C SER A 358 9.23 25.17 -18.37
N TYR A 359 9.19 24.10 -17.58
CA TYR A 359 7.97 23.32 -17.39
C TYR A 359 6.94 24.07 -16.53
N LEU A 360 7.39 24.71 -15.45
CA LEU A 360 6.54 25.53 -14.59
C LEU A 360 5.88 26.69 -15.35
N ASP A 361 6.59 27.31 -16.30
CA ASP A 361 6.05 28.41 -17.11
C ASP A 361 5.05 27.94 -18.18
N ARG A 362 5.18 26.70 -18.66
CA ARG A 362 4.32 26.15 -19.74
C ARG A 362 3.13 25.36 -19.22
N SER A 363 3.20 24.88 -17.98
CA SER A 363 2.22 23.97 -17.41
C SER A 363 1.62 24.53 -16.12
N ASN A 364 0.30 24.61 -16.06
CA ASN A 364 -0.40 24.92 -14.82
C ASN A 364 -0.67 23.63 -14.04
N PHE A 365 0.27 23.25 -13.16
CA PHE A 365 0.18 22.03 -12.35
C PHE A 365 -1.04 21.99 -11.43
N GLN A 366 -1.59 23.15 -11.03
CA GLN A 366 -2.82 23.22 -10.24
C GLN A 366 -4.04 22.80 -11.07
N GLU A 367 -4.14 23.25 -12.32
CA GLU A 367 -5.21 22.83 -13.23
C GLU A 367 -5.04 21.38 -13.68
N ILE A 368 -3.81 20.90 -13.86
CA ILE A 368 -3.53 19.49 -14.15
C ILE A 368 -3.97 18.61 -12.98
N TYR A 369 -3.67 19.02 -11.74
CA TYR A 369 -4.13 18.32 -10.54
C TYR A 369 -5.66 18.30 -10.45
N ARG A 370 -6.31 19.43 -10.74
CA ARG A 370 -7.77 19.52 -10.79
C ARG A 370 -8.33 18.56 -11.84
N TYR A 371 -7.76 18.53 -13.05
CA TYR A 371 -8.13 17.59 -14.10
C TYR A 371 -7.98 16.15 -13.62
N TRP A 372 -6.80 15.77 -13.10
CA TRP A 372 -6.53 14.45 -12.54
C TRP A 372 -7.58 14.03 -11.50
N THR A 373 -7.93 14.95 -10.61
CA THR A 373 -8.98 14.74 -9.59
C THR A 373 -10.34 14.49 -10.24
N THR A 374 -10.77 15.33 -11.20
CA THR A 374 -12.06 15.13 -11.89
C THR A 374 -12.14 13.86 -12.72
N GLN A 375 -11.00 13.32 -13.18
CA GLN A 375 -10.95 12.05 -13.92
C GLN A 375 -10.92 10.81 -13.02
N GLY A 376 -11.00 10.98 -11.69
CA GLY A 376 -11.05 9.88 -10.74
C GLY A 376 -9.69 9.55 -10.12
N SER A 377 -8.72 10.47 -10.18
CA SER A 377 -7.42 10.34 -9.52
C SER A 377 -6.67 9.07 -9.90
N GLU A 378 -6.41 8.92 -11.19
CA GLU A 378 -5.73 7.75 -11.72
C GLU A 378 -4.24 7.74 -11.33
N CYS A 379 -3.81 6.73 -10.59
CA CYS A 379 -2.41 6.48 -10.24
C CYS A 379 -2.21 5.01 -9.85
N GLU A 380 -0.99 4.61 -9.51
CA GLU A 380 -0.70 3.27 -8.99
C GLU A 380 -1.09 3.19 -7.50
N GLU A 381 -1.55 2.03 -7.02
CA GLU A 381 -1.98 1.87 -5.61
C GLU A 381 -0.89 2.24 -4.58
N PRO A 382 0.41 1.95 -4.81
CA PRO A 382 1.49 2.42 -3.96
C PRO A 382 1.48 3.93 -3.68
N VAL A 383 1.06 4.74 -4.66
CA VAL A 383 0.93 6.19 -4.50
C VAL A 383 -0.16 6.50 -3.47
N ALA A 384 -1.34 5.90 -3.60
CA ALA A 384 -2.43 6.10 -2.64
C ALA A 384 -2.02 5.70 -1.21
N TYR A 385 -1.33 4.56 -1.09
CA TYR A 385 -0.82 4.08 0.20
C TYR A 385 0.19 5.05 0.81
N HIS A 386 1.14 5.55 0.02
CA HIS A 386 2.14 6.50 0.48
C HIS A 386 1.50 7.83 0.92
N VAL A 387 0.54 8.35 0.16
CA VAL A 387 -0.19 9.57 0.53
C VAL A 387 -0.92 9.39 1.87
N VAL A 388 -1.63 8.28 2.07
CA VAL A 388 -2.33 8.01 3.34
C VAL A 388 -1.33 7.84 4.48
N ALA A 389 -0.21 7.14 4.28
CA ALA A 389 0.86 7.02 5.28
C ALA A 389 1.42 8.38 5.71
N LYS A 390 1.70 9.27 4.74
CA LYS A 390 2.19 10.62 5.01
C LYS A 390 1.19 11.41 5.85
N TRP A 391 -0.09 11.37 5.47
CA TRP A 391 -1.15 12.03 6.21
C TRP A 391 -1.27 11.48 7.65
N MET A 392 -1.25 10.15 7.81
CA MET A 392 -1.31 9.50 9.14
C MET A 392 -0.15 9.93 10.02
N PHE A 393 1.08 9.95 9.48
CA PHE A 393 2.28 10.41 10.18
C PHE A 393 2.15 11.87 10.64
N LYS A 394 1.80 12.79 9.72
CA LYS A 394 1.68 14.22 10.03
C LYS A 394 0.57 14.52 11.02
N ASN A 395 -0.54 13.78 10.97
CA ASN A 395 -1.65 13.91 11.91
C ASN A 395 -1.46 13.11 13.19
N LYS A 396 -0.28 12.50 13.39
CA LYS A 396 0.04 11.72 14.60
C LYS A 396 -0.99 10.61 14.87
N ASP A 397 -1.53 10.02 13.80
CA ASP A 397 -2.56 8.99 13.85
C ASP A 397 -2.09 7.83 14.74
N SER A 398 -2.91 7.44 15.72
CA SER A 398 -2.52 6.43 16.70
C SER A 398 -2.33 5.04 16.09
N LEU A 399 -3.03 4.72 15.00
CA LEU A 399 -2.86 3.45 14.30
C LEU A 399 -1.45 3.36 13.70
N TYR A 400 -0.99 4.44 13.07
CA TYR A 400 0.38 4.53 12.54
C TYR A 400 1.41 4.40 13.66
N LYS A 401 1.28 5.19 14.73
CA LYS A 401 2.23 5.17 15.85
C LYS A 401 2.34 3.81 16.55
N ASN A 402 1.23 3.07 16.65
CA ASN A 402 1.19 1.79 17.35
C ASN A 402 1.73 0.64 16.47
N ILE A 403 1.59 0.74 15.15
CA ILE A 403 2.01 -0.32 14.22
C ILE A 403 3.44 -0.07 13.70
N VAL A 404 3.76 1.16 13.30
CA VAL A 404 5.07 1.55 12.77
C VAL A 404 6.01 1.88 13.92
N THR A 405 6.64 0.83 14.47
CA THR A 405 7.53 0.94 15.63
C THR A 405 9.00 0.67 15.30
N ALA A 406 9.29 0.10 14.13
CA ALA A 406 10.65 -0.22 13.72
C ALA A 406 11.47 1.03 13.35
N ASP A 407 10.81 2.12 12.96
CA ASP A 407 11.44 3.38 12.53
C ASP A 407 10.43 4.54 12.67
N ASP A 408 10.79 5.60 13.39
CA ASP A 408 9.93 6.75 13.70
C ASP A 408 10.12 7.93 12.73
N ARG A 409 10.99 7.77 11.72
CA ARG A 409 11.21 8.77 10.68
C ARG A 409 9.96 9.00 9.84
N ASP A 410 9.98 10.10 9.09
CA ASP A 410 8.95 10.39 8.09
C ASP A 410 8.89 9.24 7.05
N PRO A 411 7.70 8.73 6.68
CA PRO A 411 7.56 7.62 5.75
C PRO A 411 8.32 7.84 4.43
N ASP A 412 8.43 9.09 3.96
CA ASP A 412 9.19 9.43 2.74
C ASP A 412 10.65 9.02 2.85
N GLN A 413 11.26 9.24 4.02
CA GLN A 413 12.67 8.92 4.27
C GLN A 413 12.88 7.41 4.39
N ILE A 414 11.96 6.71 5.05
CA ILE A 414 12.00 5.25 5.20
C ILE A 414 11.92 4.60 3.81
N ILE A 415 10.92 4.98 3.02
CA ILE A 415 10.67 4.45 1.67
C ILE A 415 11.83 4.79 0.73
N TYR A 416 12.34 6.02 0.78
CA TYR A 416 13.49 6.42 -0.02
C TYR A 416 14.75 5.62 0.33
N THR A 417 15.00 5.40 1.63
CA THR A 417 16.12 4.56 2.10
C THR A 417 15.99 3.13 1.58
N ALA A 418 14.78 2.57 1.59
CA ALA A 418 14.52 1.22 1.08
C ALA A 418 14.73 1.12 -0.44
N ASN A 419 14.39 2.17 -1.19
CA ASN A 419 14.52 2.18 -2.66
C ASN A 419 15.94 2.43 -3.17
N THR A 420 16.73 3.24 -2.46
CA THR A 420 18.06 3.64 -2.92
C THR A 420 19.19 2.79 -2.36
N ASN A 421 18.91 1.95 -1.36
CA ASN A 421 19.90 1.05 -0.78
C ASN A 421 19.53 -0.43 -1.03
N PRO A 422 20.19 -1.13 -1.97
CA PRO A 422 19.94 -2.55 -2.22
C PRO A 422 20.30 -3.45 -1.03
N HIS A 423 21.04 -2.93 -0.05
CA HIS A 423 21.38 -3.58 1.21
C HIS A 423 20.73 -2.88 2.41
N ALA A 424 19.52 -2.32 2.22
CA ALA A 424 18.74 -1.73 3.30
C ALA A 424 18.67 -2.70 4.49
N LYS A 425 18.83 -2.17 5.70
CA LYS A 425 18.77 -2.97 6.92
C LYS A 425 17.41 -3.68 7.00
N PRO A 426 17.32 -4.92 7.54
CA PRO A 426 16.05 -5.61 7.72
C PRO A 426 15.00 -4.78 8.47
N SER A 427 15.42 -3.94 9.41
CA SER A 427 14.53 -3.02 10.15
C SER A 427 13.85 -1.97 9.26
N VAL A 428 14.51 -1.52 8.18
CA VAL A 428 13.93 -0.56 7.22
C VAL A 428 12.87 -1.25 6.38
N ILE A 429 13.13 -2.48 5.93
CA ILE A 429 12.13 -3.27 5.19
C ILE A 429 10.93 -3.61 6.08
N GLU A 430 11.18 -3.97 7.34
CA GLU A 430 10.11 -4.19 8.32
C GLU A 430 9.31 -2.90 8.55
N ALA A 431 9.95 -1.74 8.66
CA ALA A 431 9.25 -0.45 8.77
C ALA A 431 8.35 -0.18 7.55
N VAL A 432 8.81 -0.49 6.33
CA VAL A 432 7.96 -0.39 5.12
C VAL A 432 6.77 -1.34 5.19
N LYS A 433 6.96 -2.60 5.63
CA LYS A 433 5.86 -3.55 5.84
C LYS A 433 4.86 -3.03 6.88
N GLN A 434 5.34 -2.48 7.99
CA GLN A 434 4.51 -1.86 9.02
C GLN A 434 3.74 -0.63 8.51
N ILE A 435 4.34 0.21 7.66
CA ILE A 435 3.65 1.34 7.01
C ILE A 435 2.46 0.82 6.19
N VAL A 436 2.68 -0.23 5.38
CA VAL A 436 1.60 -0.86 4.60
C VAL A 436 0.51 -1.42 5.51
N THR A 437 0.88 -2.12 6.58
CA THR A 437 -0.07 -2.66 7.57
C THR A 437 -0.90 -1.56 8.25
N ALA A 438 -0.28 -0.44 8.63
CA ALA A 438 -0.97 0.68 9.25
C ALA A 438 -1.99 1.34 8.29
N VAL A 439 -1.60 1.52 7.03
CA VAL A 439 -2.50 2.08 6.01
C VAL A 439 -3.64 1.10 5.70
N ALA A 440 -3.34 -0.18 5.50
CA ALA A 440 -4.33 -1.24 5.27
C ALA A 440 -5.38 -1.27 6.40
N ALA A 441 -4.94 -1.19 7.64
CA ALA A 441 -5.83 -1.08 8.80
C ALA A 441 -6.68 0.19 8.80
N LYS A 442 -6.16 1.31 8.25
CA LYS A 442 -6.93 2.55 8.09
C LYS A 442 -8.05 2.40 7.07
N TYR A 443 -7.84 1.64 5.99
CA TYR A 443 -8.89 1.31 5.03
C TYR A 443 -10.00 0.45 5.66
N ILE A 444 -9.65 -0.57 6.47
CA ILE A 444 -10.63 -1.34 7.26
C ILE A 444 -11.45 -0.41 8.16
N HIS A 445 -10.77 0.48 8.90
CA HIS A 445 -11.45 1.49 9.73
C HIS A 445 -12.40 2.35 8.90
N GLY A 446 -12.00 2.79 7.70
CA GLY A 446 -12.86 3.55 6.78
C GLY A 446 -14.13 2.81 6.39
N HIS A 447 -14.02 1.55 5.94
CA HIS A 447 -15.19 0.73 5.61
C HIS A 447 -16.16 0.55 6.79
N LEU A 448 -15.65 0.50 8.01
CA LEU A 448 -16.47 0.32 9.21
C LEU A 448 -17.12 1.62 9.70
N THR A 449 -16.52 2.78 9.44
CA THR A 449 -16.90 4.06 10.06
C THR A 449 -17.53 5.08 9.12
N VAL A 450 -17.32 4.95 7.81
CA VAL A 450 -17.92 5.86 6.82
C VAL A 450 -19.45 5.86 6.95
N SER A 451 -20.01 7.07 6.99
CA SER A 451 -21.45 7.31 7.10
C SER A 451 -21.94 8.42 6.15
N ASP A 452 -21.03 8.94 5.33
CA ASP A 452 -21.26 9.98 4.33
C ASP A 452 -20.25 9.79 3.18
N PRO A 453 -20.62 9.93 1.89
CA PRO A 453 -21.95 10.21 1.35
C PRO A 453 -23.02 9.14 1.64
N GLU A 454 -24.29 9.52 1.54
CA GLU A 454 -25.47 8.63 1.68
C GLU A 454 -25.35 7.31 0.90
N GLU A 455 -24.59 7.30 -0.19
CA GLU A 455 -24.37 6.10 -1.02
C GLU A 455 -23.52 4.99 -0.35
N TYR A 456 -22.80 5.32 0.72
CA TYR A 456 -21.99 4.37 1.49
C TYR A 456 -22.67 3.98 2.82
N ALA A 457 -23.51 4.84 3.35
CA ALA A 457 -24.14 4.57 4.63
C ALA A 457 -25.31 3.58 4.56
N ILE A 458 -25.61 2.97 5.69
CA ILE A 458 -26.79 2.13 5.89
C ILE A 458 -27.98 3.04 6.17
N ALA A 459 -28.92 3.11 5.23
CA ALA A 459 -30.17 3.84 5.40
C ALA A 459 -31.06 3.09 6.40
N VAL A 460 -31.49 3.79 7.47
CA VAL A 460 -32.31 3.20 8.53
C VAL A 460 -33.59 3.98 8.82
N ASP A 461 -34.62 3.25 9.28
CA ASP A 461 -35.89 3.81 9.76
C ASP A 461 -35.75 4.40 11.19
N LYS A 462 -36.87 4.88 11.76
CA LYS A 462 -36.92 5.43 13.14
C LYS A 462 -36.49 4.43 14.22
N ASN A 463 -36.62 3.14 13.95
CA ASN A 463 -36.24 2.06 14.86
C ASN A 463 -34.77 1.66 14.64
N GLY A 464 -34.12 2.13 13.57
CA GLY A 464 -32.78 1.75 13.13
C GLY A 464 -32.71 0.45 12.36
N ASN A 465 -33.82 -0.03 11.83
CA ASN A 465 -33.82 -1.16 10.92
C ASN A 465 -33.48 -0.67 9.52
N PHE A 466 -32.81 -1.52 8.75
CA PHE A 466 -32.49 -1.26 7.37
C PHE A 466 -33.75 -0.98 6.55
N THR A 467 -33.71 0.06 5.72
CA THR A 467 -34.80 0.43 4.83
C THR A 467 -34.31 0.62 3.40
N ARG A 468 -35.09 0.14 2.42
CA ARG A 468 -34.82 0.33 0.99
C ARG A 468 -36.09 0.79 0.29
N GLY A 469 -35.99 1.89 -0.46
CA GLY A 469 -36.97 2.35 -1.46
C GLY A 469 -38.46 2.24 -1.07
N GLY A 470 -39.05 3.34 -0.61
CA GLY A 470 -40.50 3.45 -0.33
C GLY A 470 -40.84 3.75 1.13
N THR A 471 -39.94 3.46 2.06
CA THR A 471 -40.04 3.86 3.48
C THR A 471 -39.25 5.13 3.74
N LYS A 472 -39.73 5.97 4.67
CA LYS A 472 -39.05 7.20 5.09
C LYS A 472 -37.69 6.84 5.74
N ILE A 473 -36.60 7.33 5.15
CA ILE A 473 -35.26 7.25 5.72
C ILE A 473 -35.17 8.32 6.82
N GLU A 474 -34.79 7.92 8.04
CA GLU A 474 -34.62 8.86 9.15
C GLU A 474 -33.16 9.26 9.35
N LYS A 475 -32.23 8.29 9.20
CA LYS A 475 -30.79 8.51 9.40
C LYS A 475 -29.97 7.56 8.52
N TYR A 476 -28.74 7.97 8.25
CA TYR A 476 -27.66 7.16 7.68
C TYR A 476 -26.66 6.77 8.77
N MET A 477 -26.33 5.48 8.86
CA MET A 477 -25.39 4.91 9.85
C MET A 477 -24.21 4.24 9.16
N GLY A 478 -23.02 4.34 9.77
CA GLY A 478 -21.89 3.50 9.37
C GLY A 478 -22.07 2.05 9.82
N VAL A 479 -21.34 1.12 9.19
CA VAL A 479 -21.41 -0.33 9.49
C VAL A 479 -21.23 -0.61 10.98
N MET A 480 -20.20 -0.03 11.61
CA MET A 480 -19.90 -0.26 13.02
C MET A 480 -20.99 0.28 13.95
N GLU A 481 -21.55 1.46 13.65
CA GLU A 481 -22.68 2.01 14.42
C GLU A 481 -23.91 1.10 14.31
N TYR A 482 -24.19 0.61 13.11
CA TYR A 482 -25.28 -0.32 12.86
C TYR A 482 -25.08 -1.64 13.61
N CYS A 483 -23.89 -2.24 13.54
CA CYS A 483 -23.54 -3.46 14.26
C CYS A 483 -23.71 -3.30 15.79
N ARG A 484 -23.23 -2.20 16.37
CA ARG A 484 -23.42 -1.88 17.81
C ARG A 484 -24.89 -1.84 18.19
N LYS A 485 -25.72 -1.14 17.41
CA LYS A 485 -27.15 -1.01 17.66
C LYS A 485 -27.86 -2.37 17.69
N HIS A 486 -27.46 -3.27 16.80
CA HIS A 486 -28.04 -4.61 16.69
C HIS A 486 -27.31 -5.69 17.50
N LYS A 487 -26.36 -5.29 18.36
CA LYS A 487 -25.51 -6.21 19.16
C LYS A 487 -24.80 -7.26 18.31
N LEU A 488 -24.38 -6.89 17.11
CA LEU A 488 -23.65 -7.75 16.19
C LEU A 488 -22.15 -7.49 16.38
N HIS A 489 -21.42 -8.48 16.92
CA HIS A 489 -19.97 -8.35 17.10
C HIS A 489 -19.24 -8.45 15.74
N ILE A 490 -18.08 -7.83 15.61
CA ILE A 490 -17.28 -7.87 14.38
C ILE A 490 -15.97 -8.60 14.65
N PHE A 491 -15.68 -9.60 13.84
CA PHE A 491 -14.38 -10.25 13.80
C PHE A 491 -13.61 -9.83 12.55
N ILE A 492 -12.34 -9.46 12.76
CA ILE A 492 -11.37 -9.36 11.70
C ILE A 492 -10.46 -10.58 11.77
N GLU A 493 -10.17 -11.20 10.65
CA GLU A 493 -9.40 -12.44 10.58
C GLU A 493 -8.14 -12.27 9.73
N THR A 494 -7.04 -12.93 10.10
CA THR A 494 -5.90 -13.07 9.20
C THR A 494 -6.34 -13.86 7.98
N ASN A 495 -6.02 -13.41 6.77
CA ASN A 495 -6.41 -14.14 5.58
C ASN A 495 -5.45 -15.27 5.23
N MET A 496 -5.96 -16.26 4.50
CA MET A 496 -5.17 -17.25 3.82
C MET A 496 -4.39 -16.60 2.66
N PRO A 497 -3.09 -16.92 2.46
CA PRO A 497 -2.39 -16.51 1.26
C PRO A 497 -2.91 -17.31 0.04
N GLY A 498 -2.75 -16.75 -1.16
CA GLY A 498 -3.01 -17.48 -2.40
C GLY A 498 -2.07 -18.69 -2.57
N THR A 499 -2.58 -19.76 -3.21
CA THR A 499 -1.72 -20.85 -3.69
C THR A 499 -0.93 -20.40 -4.94
N GLN A 500 0.20 -21.07 -5.24
CA GLN A 500 0.94 -20.80 -6.49
C GLN A 500 0.06 -20.95 -7.75
N GLU A 501 -0.91 -21.89 -7.75
CA GLU A 501 -1.89 -22.01 -8.84
C GLU A 501 -2.94 -20.88 -8.83
N ALA A 502 -3.18 -20.27 -7.66
CA ALA A 502 -4.06 -19.11 -7.48
C ALA A 502 -3.39 -17.76 -7.78
N GLU A 503 -2.13 -17.72 -8.22
CA GLU A 503 -1.55 -16.51 -8.87
C GLU A 503 -2.42 -16.05 -10.05
N HIS A 504 -3.09 -16.99 -10.73
CA HIS A 504 -4.05 -16.68 -11.80
C HIS A 504 -5.39 -16.13 -11.29
N ARG A 505 -5.65 -16.18 -9.97
CA ARG A 505 -6.87 -15.70 -9.29
C ARG A 505 -6.62 -14.51 -8.37
N GLY A 506 -5.40 -13.99 -8.28
CA GLY A 506 -5.08 -12.71 -7.63
C GLY A 506 -4.91 -12.73 -6.10
N GLY A 507 -4.58 -13.87 -5.49
CA GLY A 507 -4.22 -13.94 -4.07
C GLY A 507 -2.74 -13.63 -3.81
N ALA A 508 -2.40 -13.06 -2.64
CA ALA A 508 -1.01 -12.76 -2.28
C ALA A 508 -0.18 -14.03 -2.06
N PRO A 509 1.12 -14.03 -2.41
CA PRO A 509 2.03 -15.09 -2.00
C PRO A 509 2.12 -15.22 -0.47
N PRO A 510 2.45 -16.42 0.06
CA PRO A 510 2.78 -16.64 1.47
C PRO A 510 3.72 -15.57 2.06
N GLY A 511 3.32 -14.93 3.14
CA GLY A 511 4.12 -13.91 3.82
C GLY A 511 4.03 -12.50 3.21
N GLU A 512 3.31 -12.33 2.09
CA GLU A 512 3.18 -11.05 1.36
C GLU A 512 1.81 -10.35 1.50
N LEU A 513 0.91 -10.85 2.34
CA LEU A 513 -0.33 -10.14 2.69
C LEU A 513 -0.06 -8.81 3.42
N ARG A 514 -1.01 -7.88 3.33
CA ARG A 514 -0.91 -6.54 3.94
C ARG A 514 -0.92 -6.57 5.46
N ILE A 515 -1.67 -7.49 6.06
CA ILE A 515 -1.79 -7.68 7.51
C ILE A 515 -1.66 -9.18 7.79
N ILE A 516 -0.70 -9.57 8.63
CA ILE A 516 -0.39 -11.00 8.89
C ILE A 516 -0.35 -11.30 10.38
N LYS A 517 0.54 -10.62 11.11
CA LYS A 517 0.85 -10.91 12.51
C LYS A 517 -0.38 -10.75 13.40
N ALA A 518 -0.55 -11.64 14.37
CA ALA A 518 -1.64 -11.56 15.34
C ALA A 518 -1.50 -10.30 16.19
N THR A 519 -0.26 -9.96 16.58
CA THR A 519 0.02 -8.71 17.34
C THR A 519 -0.45 -7.46 16.61
N ASP A 520 -0.35 -7.39 15.28
CA ASP A 520 -0.85 -6.26 14.50
C ASP A 520 -2.38 -6.22 14.46
N HIS A 521 -3.05 -7.35 14.26
CA HIS A 521 -4.51 -7.42 14.36
C HIS A 521 -5.03 -6.93 15.72
N ILE A 522 -4.34 -7.25 16.81
CA ILE A 522 -4.72 -6.79 18.15
C ILE A 522 -4.56 -5.28 18.29
N LYS A 523 -3.50 -4.67 17.74
CA LYS A 523 -3.34 -3.21 17.71
C LYS A 523 -4.47 -2.55 16.93
N ILE A 524 -4.89 -3.15 15.81
CA ILE A 524 -6.00 -2.68 14.98
C ILE A 524 -7.32 -2.73 15.76
N VAL A 525 -7.63 -3.87 16.39
CA VAL A 525 -8.83 -4.03 17.25
C VAL A 525 -8.88 -2.96 18.33
N LYS A 526 -7.77 -2.74 19.05
CA LYS A 526 -7.66 -1.75 20.12
C LYS A 526 -7.90 -0.31 19.63
N TYR A 527 -7.53 -0.03 18.37
CA TYR A 527 -7.74 1.28 17.76
C TYR A 527 -9.18 1.50 17.28
N ILE A 528 -9.77 0.53 16.59
CA ILE A 528 -11.09 0.69 15.97
C ILE A 528 -12.18 0.75 17.04
N ASP A 529 -12.37 -0.35 17.76
CA ASP A 529 -13.34 -0.48 18.84
C ASP A 529 -13.14 -1.83 19.57
N PRO A 530 -12.37 -1.87 20.67
CA PRO A 530 -12.08 -3.11 21.39
C PRO A 530 -13.31 -3.76 22.06
N GLU A 531 -14.44 -3.05 22.15
CA GLU A 531 -15.66 -3.59 22.74
C GLU A 531 -16.44 -4.42 21.73
N ASN A 532 -16.57 -3.92 20.49
CA ASN A 532 -17.41 -4.49 19.43
C ASN A 532 -16.63 -5.10 18.25
N VAL A 533 -15.31 -4.94 18.23
CA VAL A 533 -14.41 -5.60 17.27
C VAL A 533 -13.47 -6.53 18.04
N SER A 534 -13.17 -7.69 17.48
CA SER A 534 -12.17 -8.62 18.02
C SER A 534 -11.43 -9.32 16.90
N TYR A 535 -10.32 -9.94 17.24
CA TYR A 535 -9.52 -10.71 16.30
C TYR A 535 -10.01 -12.17 16.29
N CYS A 536 -10.22 -12.71 15.09
CA CYS A 536 -10.26 -14.13 14.83
C CYS A 536 -8.86 -14.60 14.44
N MET A 537 -8.24 -15.42 15.28
CA MET A 537 -6.92 -15.99 14.99
C MET A 537 -7.10 -17.33 14.33
N ASP A 538 -6.78 -17.39 13.04
CA ASP A 538 -6.74 -18.64 12.28
C ASP A 538 -5.31 -19.21 12.27
N PHE A 539 -5.17 -20.43 12.76
CA PHE A 539 -3.85 -21.07 12.85
C PHE A 539 -3.32 -21.56 11.50
N GLU A 540 -4.19 -22.02 10.60
CA GLU A 540 -3.79 -22.44 9.26
C GLU A 540 -3.32 -21.23 8.44
N HIS A 541 -4.03 -20.11 8.52
CA HIS A 541 -3.67 -18.86 7.84
C HIS A 541 -2.34 -18.29 8.34
N LEU A 542 -2.06 -18.35 9.64
CA LEU A 542 -0.77 -17.93 10.17
C LEU A 542 0.37 -18.84 9.70
N LEU A 543 0.20 -20.16 9.82
CA LEU A 543 1.22 -21.13 9.42
C LEU A 543 1.54 -21.04 7.93
N THR A 544 0.52 -20.88 7.08
CA THR A 544 0.69 -20.71 5.63
C THR A 544 1.34 -19.37 5.27
N ASN A 545 1.27 -18.36 6.14
CA ASN A 545 2.02 -17.11 6.02
C ASN A 545 3.40 -17.14 6.72
N TYR A 546 3.90 -18.32 7.08
CA TYR A 546 5.17 -18.51 7.80
C TYR A 546 5.23 -17.80 9.16
N VAL A 547 4.07 -17.63 9.81
CA VAL A 547 3.97 -17.12 11.18
C VAL A 547 3.67 -18.29 12.11
N ASP A 548 4.50 -18.47 13.13
CA ASP A 548 4.31 -19.47 14.16
C ASP A 548 3.25 -18.99 15.18
N PRO A 549 2.07 -19.66 15.27
CA PRO A 549 1.04 -19.30 16.23
C PRO A 549 1.54 -19.33 17.69
N GLU A 550 2.52 -20.18 17.99
CA GLU A 550 3.08 -20.32 19.32
C GLU A 550 3.94 -19.12 19.71
N ALA A 551 4.78 -18.67 18.78
CA ALA A 551 5.60 -17.48 18.96
C ALA A 551 4.74 -16.22 19.13
N GLU A 552 3.66 -16.08 18.35
CA GLU A 552 2.70 -14.97 18.50
C GLU A 552 2.01 -15.02 19.88
N ALA A 553 1.61 -16.20 20.35
CA ALA A 553 1.02 -16.37 21.68
C ALA A 553 2.00 -15.97 22.79
N ASP A 554 3.27 -16.36 22.67
CA ASP A 554 4.33 -15.99 23.61
C ASP A 554 4.63 -14.49 23.58
N GLU A 555 4.60 -13.86 22.40
CA GLU A 555 4.76 -12.41 22.26
C GLU A 555 3.61 -11.66 22.92
N LEU A 556 2.36 -12.09 22.70
CA LEU A 556 1.18 -11.53 23.36
C LEU A 556 1.27 -11.64 24.88
N ALA A 557 1.73 -12.78 25.40
CA ALA A 557 1.92 -12.98 26.83
C ALA A 557 2.99 -12.02 27.43
N LYS A 558 4.04 -11.70 26.66
CA LYS A 558 5.15 -10.83 27.10
C LYS A 558 4.85 -9.34 26.92
N ALA A 559 4.51 -8.93 25.70
CA ALA A 559 4.41 -7.52 25.29
C ALA A 559 3.10 -6.87 25.74
N GLY A 560 2.03 -7.64 25.85
CA GLY A 560 0.71 -7.15 26.20
C GLY A 560 0.03 -8.06 27.21
N LYS A 561 0.48 -8.09 28.47
CA LYS A 561 -0.14 -8.92 29.52
C LYS A 561 -1.68 -8.76 29.52
N GLY A 562 -2.40 -9.78 29.05
CA GLY A 562 -3.86 -9.78 28.95
C GLY A 562 -4.44 -9.31 27.62
N ASP A 563 -3.63 -8.92 26.62
CA ASP A 563 -4.07 -8.56 25.27
C ASP A 563 -4.68 -9.76 24.52
N GLY A 564 -4.41 -11.00 24.96
CA GLY A 564 -5.13 -12.18 24.47
C GLY A 564 -6.66 -12.09 24.64
N LYS A 565 -7.18 -11.19 25.50
CA LYS A 565 -8.62 -10.95 25.67
C LYS A 565 -9.32 -10.36 24.42
N TYR A 566 -8.54 -9.81 23.48
CA TYR A 566 -9.04 -9.29 22.21
C TYR A 566 -9.11 -10.38 21.13
N ILE A 567 -8.56 -11.57 21.40
CA ILE A 567 -8.79 -12.78 20.62
C ILE A 567 -10.04 -13.43 21.19
N ARG A 568 -11.13 -13.44 20.42
CA ARG A 568 -12.42 -14.02 20.86
C ARG A 568 -13.00 -15.01 19.84
N CYS A 569 -12.29 -15.25 18.76
CA CYS A 569 -12.58 -16.32 17.82
C CYS A 569 -11.25 -16.98 17.43
N LEU A 570 -11.27 -18.30 17.29
CA LEU A 570 -10.14 -19.12 16.92
C LEU A 570 -10.63 -20.07 15.84
N HIS A 571 -10.11 -19.95 14.63
CA HIS A 571 -10.29 -20.95 13.59
C HIS A 571 -9.19 -21.98 13.73
N THR A 572 -9.62 -23.24 13.81
CA THR A 572 -8.77 -24.33 14.27
C THR A 572 -8.98 -25.56 13.41
N ASN A 573 -7.86 -26.11 12.95
CA ASN A 573 -7.76 -27.33 12.17
C ASN A 573 -6.48 -28.07 12.57
N ALA A 574 -6.21 -29.21 11.93
CA ALA A 574 -4.90 -29.84 12.05
C ALA A 574 -3.81 -28.79 11.71
N PRO A 575 -2.82 -28.55 12.60
CA PRO A 575 -1.88 -27.43 12.49
C PRO A 575 -0.82 -27.71 11.42
N ARG A 576 -1.22 -27.62 10.16
CA ARG A 576 -0.42 -27.95 8.99
C ARG A 576 -0.27 -26.70 8.12
N PRO A 577 0.93 -26.38 7.61
CA PRO A 577 1.16 -25.22 6.74
C PRO A 577 0.73 -25.55 5.29
N ILE A 578 -0.49 -26.05 5.11
CA ILE A 578 -1.03 -26.46 3.81
C ILE A 578 -2.32 -25.66 3.59
N THR A 579 -2.31 -24.79 2.59
CA THR A 579 -3.42 -23.91 2.22
C THR A 579 -4.70 -24.69 1.90
N GLY A 580 -5.79 -24.38 2.61
CA GLY A 580 -7.12 -24.96 2.41
C GLY A 580 -7.20 -26.44 2.79
N ALA A 581 -6.29 -26.92 3.65
CA ALA A 581 -6.29 -28.32 4.05
C ALA A 581 -7.47 -28.64 4.95
N HIS A 582 -7.84 -27.69 5.83
CA HIS A 582 -8.91 -27.81 6.84
C HIS A 582 -8.94 -29.22 7.45
N GLY A 583 -7.74 -29.73 7.78
CA GLY A 583 -7.54 -31.14 8.10
C GLY A 583 -8.27 -31.54 9.39
N PRO A 584 -8.83 -32.76 9.46
CA PRO A 584 -9.46 -33.24 10.68
C PRO A 584 -8.42 -33.49 11.77
N ILE A 585 -8.89 -33.45 13.02
CA ILE A 585 -8.07 -33.72 14.21
C ILE A 585 -8.51 -35.04 14.79
N PHE A 586 -7.64 -36.05 14.72
CA PHE A 586 -7.93 -37.35 15.28
C PHE A 586 -7.49 -37.44 16.75
N PRO A 587 -8.23 -38.15 17.61
CA PRO A 587 -7.69 -38.63 18.87
C PRO A 587 -6.36 -39.38 18.65
N ILE A 588 -5.45 -39.34 19.64
CA ILE A 588 -4.12 -39.96 19.59
C ILE A 588 -3.19 -39.32 18.51
N SER A 589 -3.54 -38.15 17.96
CA SER A 589 -2.69 -37.45 16.99
C SER A 589 -1.75 -36.44 17.65
N ASN A 590 -0.56 -36.26 17.08
CA ASN A 590 0.33 -35.16 17.43
C ASN A 590 -0.30 -33.79 17.13
N ASP A 591 -1.13 -33.72 16.09
CA ASP A 591 -1.92 -32.53 15.71
C ASP A 591 -2.77 -32.04 16.89
N MET A 592 -3.43 -32.95 17.62
CA MET A 592 -4.23 -32.62 18.80
C MET A 592 -3.39 -32.05 19.96
N TYR A 593 -2.18 -32.59 20.18
CA TYR A 593 -1.26 -32.09 21.21
C TYR A 593 -0.72 -30.69 20.86
N ILE A 594 -0.29 -30.49 19.61
CA ILE A 594 0.20 -29.19 19.13
C ILE A 594 -0.89 -28.13 19.27
N LEU A 595 -2.11 -28.44 18.81
CA LEU A 595 -3.23 -27.51 18.90
C LEU A 595 -3.53 -27.15 20.36
N TYR A 596 -3.55 -28.12 21.27
CA TYR A 596 -3.73 -27.85 22.70
C TYR A 596 -2.67 -26.89 23.25
N ARG A 597 -1.39 -27.09 22.88
CA ARG A 597 -0.29 -26.24 23.31
C ARG A 597 -0.48 -24.79 22.87
N TYR A 598 -0.92 -24.56 21.63
CA TYR A 598 -1.25 -23.23 21.11
C TYR A 598 -2.37 -22.59 21.93
N LEU A 599 -3.48 -23.31 22.11
CA LEU A 599 -4.64 -22.85 22.87
C LEU A 599 -4.30 -22.53 24.33
N TYR A 600 -3.49 -23.39 24.97
CA TYR A 600 -3.05 -23.20 26.35
C TYR A 600 -2.21 -21.92 26.51
N LYS A 601 -1.26 -21.67 25.60
CA LYS A 601 -0.46 -20.43 25.61
C LYS A 601 -1.31 -19.19 25.39
N LEU A 602 -2.23 -19.21 24.42
CA LEU A 602 -3.17 -18.11 24.19
C LEU A 602 -4.08 -17.86 25.40
N ARG A 603 -4.53 -18.93 26.08
CA ARG A 603 -5.27 -18.80 27.33
C ARG A 603 -4.45 -18.09 28.40
N LYS A 604 -3.18 -18.45 28.58
CA LYS A 604 -2.26 -17.77 29.50
C LYS A 604 -2.00 -16.31 29.09
N ALA A 605 -2.02 -15.99 27.80
CA ALA A 605 -1.96 -14.62 27.27
C ALA A 605 -3.25 -13.80 27.48
N GLY A 606 -4.37 -14.45 27.85
CA GLY A 606 -5.63 -13.79 28.21
C GLY A 606 -6.86 -14.22 27.38
N CYS A 607 -6.71 -15.11 26.40
CA CYS A 607 -7.80 -15.64 25.57
C CYS A 607 -8.64 -16.65 26.37
N LYS A 608 -9.47 -16.16 27.30
CA LYS A 608 -10.29 -16.99 28.20
C LYS A 608 -11.73 -17.22 27.71
N ASN A 609 -12.16 -16.38 26.78
CA ASN A 609 -13.54 -16.25 26.31
C ASN A 609 -13.52 -16.19 24.79
N ALA A 610 -13.72 -17.33 24.11
CA ALA A 610 -13.59 -17.39 22.67
C ALA A 610 -14.48 -18.47 22.04
N TYR A 611 -14.88 -18.22 20.80
CA TYR A 611 -15.33 -19.29 19.90
C TYR A 611 -14.11 -20.12 19.48
N ILE A 612 -14.20 -21.44 19.59
CA ILE A 612 -13.25 -22.37 18.99
C ILE A 612 -14.01 -23.00 17.84
N ILE A 613 -13.78 -22.46 16.64
CA ILE A 613 -14.46 -22.85 15.41
C ILE A 613 -13.56 -23.84 14.70
N TRP A 614 -14.11 -25.02 14.47
CA TRP A 614 -13.48 -26.00 13.61
C TRP A 614 -13.98 -25.80 12.18
N GLU A 615 -13.08 -25.46 11.26
CA GLU A 615 -13.45 -25.35 9.85
C GLU A 615 -13.56 -26.74 9.23
N MET A 616 -14.78 -27.19 8.96
CA MET A 616 -14.99 -28.61 8.70
C MET A 616 -14.57 -28.99 7.27
N GLY A 617 -13.57 -29.86 7.17
CA GLY A 617 -13.27 -30.61 5.95
C GLY A 617 -14.33 -31.67 5.61
N SER A 618 -14.09 -32.43 4.54
CA SER A 618 -15.06 -33.43 4.03
C SER A 618 -15.05 -34.78 4.78
N TYR A 619 -14.11 -35.02 5.71
CA TYR A 619 -13.92 -36.31 6.38
C TYR A 619 -13.47 -36.16 7.84
N GLY A 620 -13.47 -37.27 8.60
CA GLY A 620 -13.00 -37.29 10.00
C GLY A 620 -13.85 -36.47 10.97
N ILE A 621 -15.14 -36.30 10.66
CA ILE A 621 -16.00 -35.32 11.32
C ILE A 621 -16.26 -35.69 12.78
N ARG A 622 -16.59 -36.96 13.02
CA ARG A 622 -16.94 -37.45 14.35
C ARG A 622 -15.72 -37.43 15.27
N GLU A 623 -14.57 -37.83 14.74
CA GLU A 623 -13.30 -37.89 15.45
C GLU A 623 -12.84 -36.50 15.86
N SER A 624 -12.95 -35.52 14.95
CA SER A 624 -12.64 -34.11 15.23
C SER A 624 -13.55 -33.55 16.31
N ALA A 625 -14.87 -33.78 16.23
CA ALA A 625 -15.80 -33.34 17.26
C ALA A 625 -15.47 -33.89 18.65
N ILE A 626 -15.04 -35.16 18.74
CA ILE A 626 -14.57 -35.77 20.00
C ILE A 626 -13.29 -35.09 20.48
N ALA A 627 -12.31 -34.87 19.60
CA ALA A 627 -11.05 -34.22 19.93
C ALA A 627 -11.28 -32.79 20.47
N TYR A 628 -12.11 -31.98 19.82
CA TYR A 628 -12.44 -30.61 20.27
C TYR A 628 -13.10 -30.57 21.64
N ARG A 629 -14.01 -31.50 21.94
CA ARG A 629 -14.64 -31.59 23.27
C ARG A 629 -13.59 -31.86 24.35
N ARG A 630 -12.61 -32.72 24.07
CA ARG A 630 -11.50 -33.01 25.00
C ARG A 630 -10.53 -31.83 25.13
N LEU A 631 -10.19 -31.17 24.01
CA LEU A 631 -9.39 -29.95 24.01
C LEU A 631 -10.00 -28.89 24.94
N VAL A 632 -11.29 -28.60 24.78
CA VAL A 632 -11.97 -27.59 25.60
C VAL A 632 -12.08 -28.02 27.06
N LYS A 633 -12.37 -29.31 27.34
CA LYS A 633 -12.43 -29.85 28.71
C LYS A 633 -11.12 -29.60 29.45
N GLU A 634 -9.98 -29.99 28.88
CA GLU A 634 -8.66 -29.80 29.52
C GLU A 634 -8.24 -28.33 29.57
N LEU A 635 -8.58 -27.55 28.53
CA LEU A 635 -8.26 -26.13 28.48
C LEU A 635 -9.00 -25.33 29.57
N GLN A 636 -10.23 -25.72 29.90
CA GLN A 636 -11.00 -25.16 31.01
C GLN A 636 -10.40 -25.51 32.38
N GLN A 637 -9.80 -26.70 32.50
CA GLN A 637 -9.09 -27.13 33.71
C GLN A 637 -7.70 -26.50 33.84
N GLU A 638 -7.21 -25.85 32.78
CA GLU A 638 -5.85 -25.32 32.69
C GLU A 638 -4.78 -26.39 32.88
N THR A 639 -5.04 -27.61 32.40
CA THR A 639 -4.08 -28.72 32.45
C THR A 639 -2.82 -28.33 31.66
N ASP A 640 -1.65 -28.46 32.28
CA ASP A 640 -0.37 -28.22 31.60
C ASP A 640 -0.21 -29.21 30.43
N PRO A 641 0.25 -28.79 29.23
CA PRO A 641 0.44 -29.69 28.09
C PRO A 641 1.26 -30.94 28.41
N GLU A 642 2.25 -30.85 29.30
CA GLU A 642 3.11 -31.97 29.70
C GLU A 642 2.44 -32.91 30.72
N LYS A 643 1.25 -32.56 31.21
CA LYS A 643 0.48 -33.30 32.21
C LYS A 643 -0.89 -33.74 31.69
N LEU A 644 -1.09 -33.73 30.38
CA LEU A 644 -2.34 -34.18 29.76
C LEU A 644 -2.60 -35.66 30.07
N PRO A 645 -3.81 -36.02 30.53
CA PRO A 645 -4.13 -37.40 30.86
C PRO A 645 -4.22 -38.27 29.60
N GLU A 646 -4.04 -39.59 29.72
CA GLU A 646 -4.21 -40.53 28.60
C GLU A 646 -5.61 -40.45 27.96
N GLU A 647 -6.65 -40.16 28.76
CA GLU A 647 -8.03 -39.96 28.30
C GLU A 647 -8.14 -38.81 27.29
N PHE A 648 -7.31 -37.76 27.41
CA PHE A 648 -7.26 -36.66 26.46
C PHE A 648 -6.96 -37.18 25.05
N PHE A 649 -5.99 -38.08 24.94
CA PHE A 649 -5.64 -38.72 23.68
C PHE A 649 -6.66 -39.76 23.23
N GLY A 650 -7.61 -40.16 24.07
CA GLY A 650 -8.57 -41.22 23.76
C GLY A 650 -8.10 -42.61 24.15
N ILE A 651 -7.09 -42.68 25.01
CA ILE A 651 -6.63 -43.92 25.61
C ILE A 651 -7.40 -44.08 26.92
N ASP A 652 -8.61 -44.66 26.81
CA ASP A 652 -9.39 -45.09 27.97
C ASP A 652 -9.03 -46.53 28.39
N GLU A 653 -9.58 -46.99 29.51
CA GLU A 653 -9.31 -48.35 30.01
C GLU A 653 -9.75 -49.45 29.03
N VAL A 654 -10.78 -49.19 28.21
CA VAL A 654 -11.24 -50.13 27.18
C VAL A 654 -10.21 -50.22 26.07
N PHE A 655 -9.73 -49.08 25.56
CA PHE A 655 -8.69 -49.02 24.56
C PHE A 655 -7.39 -49.66 25.05
N LYS A 656 -6.98 -49.39 26.30
CA LYS A 656 -5.82 -50.08 26.92
C LYS A 656 -6.01 -51.58 26.99
N ALA A 657 -7.20 -52.06 27.36
CA ALA A 657 -7.49 -53.48 27.42
C ALA A 657 -7.40 -54.12 26.02
N LEU A 658 -7.96 -53.47 24.99
CA LEU A 658 -7.88 -53.93 23.60
C LEU A 658 -6.44 -53.97 23.10
N GLN A 659 -5.65 -52.93 23.33
CA GLN A 659 -4.23 -52.91 22.97
C GLN A 659 -3.43 -54.00 23.70
N ARG A 660 -3.71 -54.24 24.98
CA ARG A 660 -3.09 -55.34 25.73
C ARG A 660 -3.44 -56.71 25.15
N VAL A 661 -4.68 -56.92 24.71
CA VAL A 661 -5.09 -58.14 24.02
C VAL A 661 -4.34 -58.27 22.70
N ALA A 662 -4.33 -57.22 21.87
CA ALA A 662 -3.62 -57.21 20.60
C ALA A 662 -2.12 -57.49 20.76
N ILE A 663 -1.44 -56.83 21.72
CA ILE A 663 -0.02 -57.10 22.03
C ILE A 663 0.18 -58.54 22.46
N LYS A 664 -0.70 -59.09 23.30
CA LYS A 664 -0.62 -60.49 23.74
C LYS A 664 -0.85 -61.47 22.60
N GLU A 665 -1.73 -61.16 21.66
CA GLU A 665 -1.97 -61.98 20.46
C GLU A 665 -0.76 -61.93 19.53
N HIS A 666 -0.24 -60.73 19.25
CA HIS A 666 0.93 -60.53 18.38
C HIS A 666 2.26 -60.99 18.99
N ALA A 667 2.34 -61.18 20.31
CA ALA A 667 3.51 -61.77 20.97
C ALA A 667 3.79 -63.21 20.48
N TRP A 668 2.78 -63.87 19.91
CA TRP A 668 2.89 -65.22 19.36
C TRP A 668 3.20 -65.25 17.86
N ASP A 669 3.16 -64.11 17.15
CA ASP A 669 3.45 -64.03 15.71
C ASP A 669 4.81 -64.66 15.34
N PRO A 670 5.92 -64.47 16.10
CA PRO A 670 7.21 -65.10 15.79
C PRO A 670 7.20 -66.63 15.91
N LEU A 671 6.21 -67.20 16.59
CA LEU A 671 6.04 -68.65 16.78
C LEU A 671 5.05 -69.25 15.78
N GLU A 672 4.36 -68.41 15.00
CA GLU A 672 3.42 -68.83 13.96
C GLU A 672 4.16 -69.64 12.88
N GLY A 673 3.74 -70.90 12.69
CA GLY A 673 4.40 -71.84 11.77
C GLY A 673 5.66 -72.53 12.30
N MET A 674 6.20 -72.13 13.46
CA MET A 674 7.36 -72.79 14.09
C MET A 674 6.96 -73.90 15.06
N LEU A 675 5.73 -73.86 15.59
CA LEU A 675 5.19 -74.89 16.49
C LEU A 675 4.15 -75.75 15.76
N GLN A 676 4.49 -77.00 15.44
CA GLN A 676 3.51 -78.04 15.10
C GLN A 676 2.87 -78.53 16.39
N ILE A 677 1.82 -77.83 16.83
CA ILE A 677 1.00 -78.27 17.96
C ILE A 677 -0.15 -79.11 17.38
N PRO A 678 -0.39 -80.34 17.86
CA PRO A 678 -1.58 -81.10 17.49
C PRO A 678 -2.82 -80.26 17.80
N GLU A 679 -3.77 -80.15 16.87
CA GLU A 679 -5.09 -79.55 17.13
C GLU A 679 -5.85 -80.38 18.15
N GLU A 680 -5.53 -80.21 19.43
CA GLU A 680 -6.29 -80.79 20.52
C GLU A 680 -6.80 -79.68 21.45
N THR A 681 -8.10 -79.42 21.32
CA THR A 681 -9.01 -78.85 22.34
C THR A 681 -8.88 -77.39 22.79
N HIS A 682 -7.84 -76.63 22.44
CA HIS A 682 -7.65 -75.27 22.98
C HIS A 682 -7.23 -74.18 21.99
N THR A 683 -7.81 -74.13 20.78
CA THR A 683 -7.86 -72.89 19.98
C THR A 683 -9.24 -72.22 20.09
N PHE A 684 -9.30 -70.88 20.01
CA PHE A 684 -10.52 -70.10 20.30
C PHE A 684 -11.69 -70.34 19.32
N LEU A 685 -11.43 -70.95 18.16
CA LEU A 685 -12.46 -71.40 17.24
C LEU A 685 -12.19 -72.85 16.88
N SER A 686 -13.07 -73.74 17.33
CA SER A 686 -13.05 -75.14 16.91
C SER A 686 -13.23 -75.25 15.39
N LYS A 687 -12.77 -76.36 14.79
CA LYS A 687 -13.00 -76.69 13.37
C LYS A 687 -14.46 -76.48 12.95
N ALA A 688 -15.40 -76.76 13.84
CA ALA A 688 -16.84 -76.54 13.63
C ALA A 688 -17.26 -75.06 13.51
N ALA A 689 -16.49 -74.11 14.06
CA ALA A 689 -16.73 -72.68 13.92
C ALA A 689 -16.12 -72.12 12.63
N VAL A 690 -14.97 -72.65 12.20
CA VAL A 690 -14.34 -72.35 10.90
C VAL A 690 -15.22 -72.85 9.75
N ASP A 691 -15.70 -74.10 9.84
CA ASP A 691 -16.58 -74.71 8.83
C ASP A 691 -17.96 -74.01 8.72
N LYS A 692 -18.35 -73.23 9.74
CA LYS A 692 -19.59 -72.41 9.76
C LYS A 692 -19.38 -70.96 9.28
N GLY A 693 -18.22 -70.63 8.73
CA GLY A 693 -17.93 -69.30 8.18
C GLY A 693 -17.76 -68.19 9.21
N LYS A 694 -17.61 -68.52 10.51
CA LYS A 694 -17.45 -67.50 11.57
C LYS A 694 -16.12 -66.77 11.52
N THR A 695 -15.11 -67.34 10.87
CA THR A 695 -13.81 -66.70 10.59
C THR A 695 -13.97 -65.42 9.77
N GLU A 696 -14.91 -65.38 8.82
CA GLU A 696 -15.18 -64.18 8.02
C GLU A 696 -15.88 -63.08 8.83
N VAL A 697 -16.75 -63.46 9.76
CA VAL A 697 -17.44 -62.53 10.67
C VAL A 697 -16.45 -61.93 11.66
N TRP A 698 -15.56 -62.76 12.23
CA TRP A 698 -14.52 -62.32 13.15
C TRP A 698 -13.49 -61.42 12.46
N ASN A 699 -13.09 -61.73 11.22
CA ASN A 699 -12.26 -60.85 10.41
C ASN A 699 -12.95 -59.51 10.10
N LYS A 700 -14.27 -59.50 9.87
CA LYS A 700 -15.04 -58.26 9.67
C LYS A 700 -15.22 -57.44 10.96
N GLU A 701 -15.26 -58.08 12.12
CA GLU A 701 -15.31 -57.41 13.42
C GLU A 701 -13.95 -56.89 13.88
N ARG A 702 -12.84 -57.54 13.51
CA ARG A 702 -11.46 -57.14 13.86
C ARG A 702 -11.06 -55.76 13.31
N PHE A 703 -11.73 -55.28 12.26
CA PHE A 703 -11.48 -53.98 11.62
C PHE A 703 -12.62 -52.95 11.81
N ARG A 704 -13.55 -53.22 12.72
CA ARG A 704 -14.59 -52.27 13.17
C ARG A 704 -14.19 -51.68 14.52
#